data_AF-A0A926JLN8-F1
#
_entry.id   AF-A0A926JLN8-F1
#
_cell.length_a   1.000
_cell.length_b   1.000
_cell.length_c   1.000
_cell.angle_alpha   90.00
_cell.angle_beta   90.00
_cell.angle_gamma   90.00
#
_symmetry.space_group_name_H-M   'P 1'
#
loop_
_entity.id
_entity.type
_entity.pdbx_description
1 polymer ?
#
loop_
_entity_poly.entity_id
_entity_poly.type
_entity_poly.pdbx_seq_one_letter_code
_entity_poly.pdbx_strand_id
1 'polypeptide(L)'
;MTGTDAPAWPQCGHFDTGERCRGRRVGSSTACLAHLDSAERAAHLASLSPGADLDHRGTPFTQSLLDELLAPLRDPGSGRARVGEASFDEVRFTGDAELEGIDFGGFCSFASAVFGGGVYVREVHAGGDFRLGAAQVAGDVWLDDTEVDGDAWFYEARIKGTLRFCVREVGRGAMFKGMTCGDAYFSGVRVCGVASFDGAVIDGEAAFDGAVFEDGADFEKVRIAGRACFDGTHFHRSRACFNGADIGGDLPFAEAHFAAEATFDGAAIGGDLSFSGARLEAGVGFRRAVFRRTARIGPLVCPGTVDFSDAVFEAALTLEAAAREVRCRRTRWASTAVLRLRYARVDLSDAVVEFPVTVLGRPRPFVSPEDEVIAEPGLTDARVRVTSVKGVDAAYLVLADVDLTGCLFVETVHLDQLRLEGRCVLSPPPVGLRWIRRRTLAEEHHWRATRYGDGWTPAPPGVETREPAVLAPVYRQLRKALEDGRNEPGAADFYYGEMEMRRHDATTSRGERTLLRLYWALSGYGLRAVRALTWLVLAMTATVFAMMLWGLPQADPDPVSAGTTDGRRVTLTTRKPTPVNPEGPYTSRLSSARFEKSVRVVANSVIFRASGQDLTTTGTYVEMTARLVEPALLGLAILAVRSRVKR
;
A
#
# COMPACT_ATOMS: atom_id res chain seq x y z
N MET A 1 22.49 -34.79 -17.59
CA MET A 1 22.36 -36.05 -18.35
C MET A 1 23.74 -36.45 -18.82
N THR A 2 24.15 -37.71 -18.60
CA THR A 2 25.45 -38.27 -18.99
C THR A 2 25.49 -38.51 -20.51
N GLY A 3 25.93 -37.49 -21.25
CA GLY A 3 26.20 -37.61 -22.69
C GLY A 3 27.53 -38.33 -22.92
N THR A 4 27.45 -39.62 -23.24
CA THR A 4 28.52 -40.41 -23.85
C THR A 4 28.62 -40.08 -25.35
N ASP A 5 28.90 -38.84 -25.69
CA ASP A 5 29.37 -38.49 -27.03
C ASP A 5 30.90 -38.44 -27.02
N ALA A 6 31.52 -38.96 -28.08
CA ALA A 6 32.95 -38.83 -28.25
C ALA A 6 33.30 -37.34 -28.39
N PRO A 7 34.24 -36.79 -27.59
CA PRO A 7 34.61 -35.38 -27.68
C PRO A 7 35.10 -35.02 -29.09
N ALA A 8 34.82 -33.79 -29.51
CA ALA A 8 35.03 -33.32 -30.87
C ALA A 8 36.51 -33.11 -31.26
N TRP A 9 37.47 -33.50 -30.42
CA TRP A 9 38.91 -33.30 -30.64
C TRP A 9 39.71 -34.60 -30.60
N PRO A 10 40.93 -34.62 -31.19
CA PRO A 10 41.81 -35.79 -31.15
C PRO A 10 42.23 -36.13 -29.70
N GLN A 11 41.76 -37.28 -29.20
CA GLN A 11 42.00 -37.75 -27.82
C GLN A 11 43.33 -38.47 -27.63
N CYS A 12 43.91 -38.31 -26.45
CA CYS A 12 45.06 -39.03 -25.94
C CYS A 12 44.94 -40.55 -26.18
N GLY A 13 46.05 -41.18 -26.55
CA GLY A 13 46.17 -42.63 -26.68
C GLY A 13 46.41 -43.36 -25.36
N HIS A 14 46.61 -42.63 -24.25
CA HIS A 14 46.87 -43.20 -22.94
C HIS A 14 45.60 -43.79 -22.32
N PHE A 15 45.75 -44.96 -21.70
CA PHE A 15 44.70 -45.65 -20.96
C PHE A 15 45.10 -45.66 -19.50
N ASP A 16 44.22 -45.15 -18.64
CA ASP A 16 44.44 -45.12 -17.20
C ASP A 16 43.22 -45.74 -16.49
N THR A 17 43.46 -46.62 -15.53
CA THR A 17 42.43 -47.32 -14.71
C THR A 17 41.23 -47.91 -15.48
N GLY A 18 41.43 -48.31 -16.74
CA GLY A 18 40.39 -48.91 -17.59
C GLY A 18 39.56 -47.92 -18.40
N GLU A 19 39.82 -46.61 -18.29
CA GLU A 19 39.25 -45.57 -19.12
C GLU A 19 40.32 -44.92 -20.02
N ARG A 20 39.92 -44.48 -21.22
CA ARG A 20 40.81 -43.76 -22.11
C ARG A 20 40.88 -42.29 -21.69
N CYS A 21 42.08 -41.74 -21.59
CA CYS A 21 42.26 -40.32 -21.30
C CYS A 21 41.59 -39.46 -22.39
N ARG A 22 40.76 -38.51 -21.96
CA ARG A 22 40.02 -37.60 -22.85
C ARG A 22 40.83 -36.37 -23.29
N GLY A 23 42.04 -36.22 -22.76
CA GLY A 23 42.92 -35.09 -23.03
C GLY A 23 43.24 -34.93 -24.51
N ARG A 24 43.24 -33.70 -24.99
CA ARG A 24 43.58 -33.37 -26.36
C ARG A 24 45.06 -33.70 -26.63
N ARG A 25 45.32 -34.31 -27.79
CA ARG A 25 46.67 -34.53 -28.29
C ARG A 25 47.40 -33.22 -28.54
N VAL A 26 48.70 -33.21 -28.25
CA VAL A 26 49.57 -32.06 -28.46
C VAL A 26 50.42 -32.27 -29.72
N GLY A 27 50.36 -31.32 -30.67
CA GLY A 27 51.13 -31.39 -31.92
C GLY A 27 50.87 -32.68 -32.71
N SER A 28 51.94 -33.38 -33.07
CA SER A 28 51.92 -34.69 -33.74
C SER A 28 51.95 -35.89 -32.78
N SER A 29 52.04 -35.66 -31.45
CA SER A 29 52.11 -36.76 -30.47
C SER A 29 50.76 -37.48 -30.35
N THR A 30 50.82 -38.74 -29.93
CA THR A 30 49.62 -39.53 -29.61
C THR A 30 49.11 -39.25 -28.20
N ALA A 31 49.88 -38.55 -27.37
CA ALA A 31 49.56 -38.24 -25.97
C ALA A 31 49.11 -36.77 -25.78
N CYS A 32 48.45 -36.51 -24.66
CA CYS A 32 48.13 -35.15 -24.19
C CYS A 32 49.27 -34.62 -23.32
N LEU A 33 49.25 -33.33 -22.99
CA LEU A 33 50.34 -32.66 -22.24
C LEU A 33 50.79 -33.44 -20.99
N ALA A 34 49.84 -33.95 -20.21
CA ALA A 34 50.11 -34.72 -18.99
C ALA A 34 50.82 -36.07 -19.22
N HIS A 35 50.59 -36.70 -20.39
CA HIS A 35 51.11 -38.04 -20.72
C HIS A 35 52.25 -38.01 -21.75
N LEU A 36 52.69 -36.82 -22.18
CA LEU A 36 53.93 -36.68 -22.94
C LEU A 36 55.11 -37.16 -22.10
N ASP A 37 56.06 -37.84 -22.73
CA ASP A 37 57.35 -38.10 -22.11
C ASP A 37 58.12 -36.78 -21.87
N SER A 38 59.20 -36.84 -21.09
CA SER A 38 59.95 -35.65 -20.69
C SER A 38 60.58 -34.89 -21.88
N ALA A 39 60.98 -35.59 -22.94
CA ALA A 39 61.63 -34.98 -24.09
C ALA A 39 60.60 -34.31 -25.00
N GLU A 40 59.49 -35.00 -25.28
CA GLU A 40 58.36 -34.47 -26.04
C GLU A 40 57.73 -33.26 -25.33
N ARG A 41 57.57 -33.32 -24.01
CA ARG A 41 57.04 -32.22 -23.21
C ARG A 41 57.95 -31.00 -23.27
N ALA A 42 59.26 -31.18 -23.04
CA ALA A 42 60.22 -30.08 -23.11
C ALA A 42 60.25 -29.44 -24.51
N ALA A 43 60.19 -30.24 -25.57
CA ALA A 43 60.12 -29.75 -26.94
C ALA A 43 58.83 -28.95 -27.21
N HIS A 44 57.69 -29.41 -26.71
CA HIS A 44 56.44 -28.68 -26.82
C HIS A 44 56.47 -27.35 -26.06
N LEU A 45 56.92 -27.34 -24.80
CA LEU A 45 57.01 -26.12 -23.99
C LEU A 45 57.98 -25.10 -24.60
N ALA A 46 59.10 -25.55 -25.17
CA ALA A 46 60.04 -24.69 -25.86
C ALA A 46 59.51 -24.11 -27.19
N SER A 47 58.46 -24.70 -27.76
CA SER A 47 57.80 -24.18 -28.97
C SER A 47 56.83 -23.04 -28.68
N LEU A 48 56.44 -22.84 -27.41
CA LEU A 48 55.53 -21.78 -26.99
C LEU A 48 56.27 -20.45 -26.86
N SER A 49 55.59 -19.37 -27.24
CA SER A 49 56.07 -18.00 -27.07
C SER A 49 54.95 -17.13 -26.49
N PRO A 50 55.28 -16.02 -25.78
CA PRO A 50 54.27 -15.12 -25.23
C PRO A 50 53.24 -14.68 -26.28
N GLY A 51 51.96 -14.91 -25.99
CA GLY A 51 50.82 -14.67 -26.89
C GLY A 51 50.36 -15.89 -27.70
N ALA A 52 50.96 -17.07 -27.51
CA ALA A 52 50.50 -18.31 -28.15
C ALA A 52 49.14 -18.77 -27.59
N ASP A 53 48.32 -19.36 -28.47
CA ASP A 53 47.05 -19.99 -28.10
C ASP A 53 47.28 -21.34 -27.41
N LEU A 54 46.48 -21.64 -26.39
CA LEU A 54 46.52 -22.87 -25.62
C LEU A 54 45.23 -23.66 -25.82
N ASP A 55 45.33 -24.89 -26.31
CA ASP A 55 44.20 -25.83 -26.42
C ASP A 55 44.56 -27.15 -25.74
N HIS A 56 44.14 -27.30 -24.49
CA HIS A 56 44.41 -28.48 -23.66
C HIS A 56 43.13 -29.10 -23.10
N ARG A 57 42.02 -29.00 -23.85
CA ARG A 57 40.73 -29.60 -23.48
C ARG A 57 40.82 -31.07 -23.07
N GLY A 58 40.05 -31.45 -22.05
CA GLY A 58 39.98 -32.81 -21.51
C GLY A 58 41.24 -33.29 -20.78
N THR A 59 42.29 -32.47 -20.70
CA THR A 59 43.60 -32.90 -20.18
C THR A 59 43.59 -32.91 -18.65
N PRO A 60 44.13 -33.96 -18.00
CA PRO A 60 44.39 -33.94 -16.57
C PRO A 60 45.49 -32.91 -16.24
N PHE A 61 45.26 -32.06 -15.25
CA PHE A 61 46.22 -31.05 -14.81
C PHE A 61 46.53 -31.17 -13.31
N THR A 62 47.75 -30.81 -12.98
CA THR A 62 48.22 -30.49 -11.63
C THR A 62 48.67 -29.03 -11.64
N GLN A 63 48.75 -28.37 -10.47
CA GLN A 63 49.27 -27.00 -10.42
C GLN A 63 50.68 -26.91 -11.02
N SER A 64 51.58 -27.86 -10.71
CA SER A 64 52.93 -27.87 -11.26
C SER A 64 52.96 -27.97 -12.79
N LEU A 65 52.05 -28.75 -13.39
CA LEU A 65 51.96 -28.85 -14.85
C LEU A 65 51.43 -27.55 -15.49
N LEU A 66 50.52 -26.85 -14.80
CA LEU A 66 50.05 -25.53 -15.24
C LEU A 66 51.18 -24.50 -15.16
N ASP A 67 51.96 -24.49 -14.08
CA ASP A 67 53.12 -23.61 -13.93
C ASP A 67 54.20 -23.88 -15.00
N GLU A 68 54.48 -25.16 -15.29
CA GLU A 68 55.36 -25.57 -16.40
C GLU A 68 54.86 -25.06 -17.75
N LEU A 69 53.54 -25.11 -17.99
CA LEU A 69 52.91 -24.63 -19.24
C LEU A 69 53.00 -23.10 -19.38
N LEU A 70 52.82 -22.36 -18.28
CA LEU A 70 52.82 -20.89 -18.29
C LEU A 70 54.22 -20.29 -18.25
N ALA A 71 55.22 -21.00 -17.71
CA ALA A 71 56.61 -20.53 -17.62
C ALA A 71 57.20 -19.97 -18.93
N PRO A 72 57.10 -20.64 -20.09
CA PRO A 72 57.63 -20.11 -21.36
C PRO A 72 56.85 -18.90 -21.90
N LEU A 73 55.64 -18.65 -21.39
CA LEU A 73 54.76 -17.56 -21.82
C LEU A 73 54.95 -16.28 -20.99
N ARG A 74 55.77 -16.34 -19.92
CA ARG A 74 56.04 -15.19 -19.05
C ARG A 74 56.94 -14.17 -19.77
N ASP A 75 56.46 -12.94 -19.85
CA ASP A 75 57.24 -11.82 -20.36
C ASP A 75 58.33 -11.45 -19.32
N PRO A 76 59.61 -11.37 -19.71
CA PRO A 76 60.70 -11.03 -18.78
C PRO A 76 60.62 -9.62 -18.19
N GLY A 77 59.91 -8.70 -18.86
CA GLY A 77 59.78 -7.31 -18.43
C GLY A 77 58.68 -7.11 -17.40
N SER A 78 57.49 -7.64 -17.66
CA SER A 78 56.33 -7.50 -16.76
C SER A 78 56.20 -8.61 -15.72
N GLY A 79 56.83 -9.78 -15.95
CA GLY A 79 56.64 -10.99 -15.14
C GLY A 79 55.29 -11.70 -15.37
N ARG A 80 54.39 -11.10 -16.16
CA ARG A 80 53.06 -11.63 -16.47
C ARG A 80 53.11 -12.64 -17.60
N ALA A 81 52.33 -13.70 -17.50
CA ALA A 81 52.20 -14.68 -18.58
C ALA A 81 51.27 -14.12 -19.65
N ARG A 82 51.73 -14.03 -20.91
CA ARG A 82 50.88 -13.59 -22.03
C ARG A 82 50.41 -14.81 -22.80
N VAL A 83 49.11 -15.02 -22.82
CA VAL A 83 48.45 -16.13 -23.50
C VAL A 83 47.55 -15.55 -24.59
N GLY A 84 47.41 -16.22 -25.74
CA GLY A 84 46.42 -15.87 -26.74
C GLY A 84 45.01 -16.27 -26.29
N GLU A 85 44.34 -17.12 -27.07
CA GLU A 85 43.13 -17.82 -26.65
C GLU A 85 43.47 -19.06 -25.82
N ALA A 86 42.70 -19.33 -24.78
CA ALA A 86 42.92 -20.48 -23.89
C ALA A 86 41.65 -21.33 -23.75
N SER A 87 41.73 -22.59 -24.19
CA SER A 87 40.68 -23.59 -24.05
C SER A 87 41.14 -24.75 -23.17
N PHE A 88 40.58 -24.77 -21.97
CA PHE A 88 40.71 -25.79 -20.94
C PHE A 88 39.35 -26.44 -20.65
N ASP A 89 38.47 -26.54 -21.64
CA ASP A 89 37.17 -27.19 -21.47
C ASP A 89 37.34 -28.67 -21.11
N GLU A 90 36.49 -29.20 -20.23
CA GLU A 90 36.54 -30.58 -19.72
C GLU A 90 37.86 -31.02 -19.05
N VAL A 91 38.75 -30.07 -18.70
CA VAL A 91 39.97 -30.42 -17.95
C VAL A 91 39.63 -30.97 -16.57
N ARG A 92 40.57 -31.76 -16.02
CA ARG A 92 40.47 -32.31 -14.67
C ARG A 92 41.66 -31.87 -13.85
N PHE A 93 41.48 -30.93 -12.94
CA PHE A 93 42.51 -30.49 -12.01
C PHE A 93 42.49 -31.35 -10.74
N THR A 94 43.62 -31.94 -10.41
CA THR A 94 43.82 -32.61 -9.12
C THR A 94 44.36 -31.61 -8.11
N GLY A 95 43.55 -31.25 -7.11
CA GLY A 95 43.88 -30.21 -6.15
C GLY A 95 43.44 -28.82 -6.61
N ASP A 96 44.07 -27.80 -6.04
CA ASP A 96 43.78 -26.40 -6.32
C ASP A 96 44.36 -25.96 -7.67
N ALA A 97 43.70 -25.00 -8.31
CA ALA A 97 44.16 -24.35 -9.54
C ALA A 97 44.38 -22.86 -9.27
N GLU A 98 45.63 -22.42 -9.31
CA GLU A 98 46.04 -21.04 -9.08
C GLU A 98 46.44 -20.40 -10.41
N LEU A 99 45.76 -19.30 -10.77
CA LEU A 99 46.02 -18.49 -11.94
C LEU A 99 46.36 -17.07 -11.49
N GLU A 100 47.66 -16.76 -11.49
CA GLU A 100 48.17 -15.47 -11.03
C GLU A 100 49.01 -14.76 -12.09
N GLY A 101 48.68 -13.49 -12.34
CA GLY A 101 49.46 -12.61 -13.22
C GLY A 101 49.46 -13.09 -14.67
N ILE A 102 48.27 -13.33 -15.23
CA ILE A 102 48.09 -13.82 -16.61
C ILE A 102 47.27 -12.81 -17.41
N ASP A 103 47.74 -12.49 -18.62
CA ASP A 103 47.04 -11.70 -19.62
C ASP A 103 46.62 -12.61 -20.77
N PHE A 104 45.33 -12.94 -20.85
CA PHE A 104 44.73 -13.62 -21.99
C PHE A 104 44.34 -12.58 -23.04
N GLY A 105 44.92 -12.67 -24.24
CA GLY A 105 44.61 -11.79 -25.36
C GLY A 105 43.25 -12.07 -26.00
N GLY A 106 42.64 -13.22 -25.69
CA GLY A 106 41.31 -13.61 -26.13
C GLY A 106 40.48 -14.24 -25.01
N PHE A 107 39.63 -15.21 -25.35
CA PHE A 107 38.81 -15.91 -24.35
C PHE A 107 39.64 -16.92 -23.54
N CYS A 108 39.20 -17.15 -22.30
CA CYS A 108 39.71 -18.20 -21.43
C CYS A 108 38.54 -19.07 -20.95
N SER A 109 38.55 -20.34 -21.33
CA SER A 109 37.42 -21.25 -21.13
C SER A 109 37.80 -22.49 -20.34
N PHE A 110 37.05 -22.75 -19.26
CA PHE A 110 37.08 -23.93 -18.40
C PHE A 110 35.69 -24.58 -18.37
N ALA A 111 34.97 -24.58 -19.50
CA ALA A 111 33.61 -25.08 -19.54
C ALA A 111 33.58 -26.59 -19.25
N SER A 112 32.66 -27.03 -18.40
CA SER A 112 32.56 -28.44 -17.94
C SER A 112 33.84 -29.00 -17.30
N ALA A 113 34.77 -28.14 -16.87
CA ALA A 113 35.96 -28.57 -16.15
C ALA A 113 35.61 -29.10 -14.75
N VAL A 114 36.46 -29.98 -14.23
CA VAL A 114 36.33 -30.55 -12.87
C VAL A 114 37.58 -30.21 -12.07
N PHE A 115 37.40 -29.50 -10.97
CA PHE A 115 38.46 -29.12 -10.03
C PHE A 115 38.28 -29.88 -8.72
N GLY A 116 39.29 -30.67 -8.36
CA GLY A 116 39.32 -31.44 -7.12
C GLY A 116 39.53 -30.58 -5.86
N GLY A 117 40.03 -29.35 -6.03
CA GLY A 117 40.18 -28.33 -4.99
C GLY A 117 39.47 -27.03 -5.37
N GLY A 118 40.03 -25.89 -4.92
CA GLY A 118 39.58 -24.55 -5.25
C GLY A 118 40.18 -23.99 -6.55
N VAL A 119 39.61 -22.87 -7.02
CA VAL A 119 40.09 -22.11 -8.18
C VAL A 119 40.36 -20.68 -7.73
N TYR A 120 41.62 -20.27 -7.79
CA TYR A 120 42.07 -18.96 -7.30
C TYR A 120 42.65 -18.17 -8.47
N VAL A 121 41.91 -17.15 -8.90
CA VAL A 121 42.27 -16.26 -10.01
C VAL A 121 42.60 -14.89 -9.44
N ARG A 122 43.84 -14.45 -9.62
CA ARG A 122 44.35 -13.18 -9.08
C ARG A 122 45.12 -12.41 -10.13
N GLU A 123 44.86 -11.11 -10.22
CA GLU A 123 45.55 -10.22 -11.16
C GLU A 123 45.51 -10.74 -12.61
N VAL A 124 44.36 -11.29 -13.04
CA VAL A 124 44.19 -11.81 -14.41
C VAL A 124 43.44 -10.79 -15.27
N HIS A 125 43.86 -10.65 -16.52
CA HIS A 125 43.11 -9.90 -17.53
C HIS A 125 42.67 -10.85 -18.64
N ALA A 126 41.37 -10.89 -18.94
CA ALA A 126 40.81 -11.64 -20.05
C ALA A 126 40.28 -10.67 -21.10
N GLY A 127 40.99 -10.55 -22.24
CA GLY A 127 40.60 -9.71 -23.37
C GLY A 127 39.35 -10.19 -24.12
N GLY A 128 38.82 -11.37 -23.77
CA GLY A 128 37.56 -11.92 -24.25
C GLY A 128 36.71 -12.48 -23.11
N ASP A 129 35.99 -13.57 -23.39
CA ASP A 129 35.12 -14.20 -22.39
C ASP A 129 35.91 -14.99 -21.36
N PHE A 130 35.46 -14.96 -20.10
CA PHE A 130 35.92 -15.87 -19.05
C PHE A 130 34.82 -16.89 -18.75
N ARG A 131 35.07 -18.18 -18.98
CA ARG A 131 34.03 -19.23 -18.89
C ARG A 131 34.35 -20.30 -17.86
N LEU A 132 33.43 -20.49 -16.91
CA LEU A 132 33.33 -21.60 -15.96
C LEU A 132 31.97 -22.31 -16.06
N GLY A 133 31.28 -22.19 -17.19
CA GLY A 133 29.97 -22.79 -17.42
C GLY A 133 29.97 -24.31 -17.24
N ALA A 134 29.01 -24.82 -16.48
CA ALA A 134 28.87 -26.23 -16.08
C ALA A 134 30.11 -26.84 -15.39
N ALA A 135 31.07 -26.02 -14.95
CA ALA A 135 32.23 -26.49 -14.21
C ALA A 135 31.83 -27.02 -12.83
N GLN A 136 32.59 -27.98 -12.32
CA GLN A 136 32.41 -28.55 -10.98
C GLN A 136 33.65 -28.24 -10.16
N VAL A 137 33.49 -27.46 -9.08
CA VAL A 137 34.57 -27.07 -8.18
C VAL A 137 34.28 -27.61 -6.79
N ALA A 138 35.20 -28.42 -6.27
CA ALA A 138 35.05 -29.04 -4.96
C ALA A 138 35.35 -28.09 -3.79
N GLY A 139 36.17 -27.06 -4.01
CA GLY A 139 36.50 -26.00 -3.06
C GLY A 139 35.86 -24.66 -3.40
N ASP A 140 36.58 -23.59 -3.05
CA ASP A 140 36.18 -22.20 -3.29
C ASP A 140 36.57 -21.72 -4.69
N VAL A 141 35.89 -20.69 -5.18
CA VAL A 141 36.24 -20.00 -6.42
C VAL A 141 36.43 -18.52 -6.12
N TRP A 142 37.66 -18.03 -6.19
CA TRP A 142 37.98 -16.62 -5.95
C TRP A 142 38.49 -15.99 -7.25
N LEU A 143 37.84 -14.90 -7.66
CA LEU A 143 38.28 -14.02 -8.72
C LEU A 143 38.49 -12.64 -8.11
N ASP A 144 39.73 -12.35 -7.76
CA ASP A 144 40.14 -11.07 -7.19
C ASP A 144 40.99 -10.29 -8.19
N ASP A 145 40.86 -8.96 -8.18
CA ASP A 145 41.69 -8.06 -9.00
C ASP A 145 41.73 -8.46 -10.49
N THR A 146 40.64 -9.06 -10.97
CA THR A 146 40.51 -9.60 -12.32
C THR A 146 39.67 -8.65 -13.19
N GLU A 147 39.99 -8.55 -14.47
CA GLU A 147 39.25 -7.77 -15.48
C GLU A 147 38.85 -8.68 -16.64
N VAL A 148 37.59 -8.58 -17.06
CA VAL A 148 37.04 -9.37 -18.16
C VAL A 148 36.42 -8.43 -19.19
N ASP A 149 37.04 -8.28 -20.35
CA ASP A 149 36.55 -7.39 -21.41
C ASP A 149 35.28 -7.93 -22.09
N GLY A 150 35.14 -9.26 -22.13
CA GLY A 150 34.01 -9.99 -22.69
C GLY A 150 32.91 -10.31 -21.67
N ASP A 151 32.28 -11.46 -21.86
CA ASP A 151 31.26 -11.99 -20.96
C ASP A 151 31.86 -12.95 -19.91
N ALA A 152 31.34 -12.91 -18.68
CA ALA A 152 31.67 -13.86 -17.63
C ALA A 152 30.59 -14.96 -17.55
N TRP A 153 30.94 -16.21 -17.88
CA TRP A 153 29.98 -17.31 -17.99
C TRP A 153 30.14 -18.34 -16.87
N PHE A 154 29.14 -18.43 -15.99
CA PHE A 154 29.04 -19.37 -14.86
C PHE A 154 27.73 -20.18 -14.90
N TYR A 155 27.08 -20.28 -16.06
CA TYR A 155 25.81 -21.00 -16.21
C TYR A 155 25.94 -22.43 -15.70
N GLU A 156 25.00 -22.89 -14.86
CA GLU A 156 24.98 -24.23 -14.26
C GLU A 156 26.28 -24.67 -13.56
N ALA A 157 27.17 -23.74 -13.22
CA ALA A 157 28.38 -24.04 -12.47
C ALA A 157 28.03 -24.56 -11.08
N ARG A 158 28.77 -25.56 -10.60
CA ARG A 158 28.56 -26.19 -9.29
C ARG A 158 29.80 -26.00 -8.44
N ILE A 159 29.74 -25.06 -7.53
CA ILE A 159 30.81 -24.73 -6.59
C ILE A 159 30.35 -25.23 -5.23
N LYS A 160 31.12 -26.12 -4.58
CA LYS A 160 30.74 -26.59 -3.24
C LYS A 160 31.05 -25.57 -2.16
N GLY A 161 32.12 -24.79 -2.35
CA GLY A 161 32.53 -23.73 -1.44
C GLY A 161 31.94 -22.37 -1.79
N THR A 162 32.66 -21.34 -1.41
CA THR A 162 32.31 -19.93 -1.63
C THR A 162 32.69 -19.48 -3.04
N LEU A 163 31.79 -18.74 -3.70
CA LEU A 163 32.10 -17.94 -4.88
C LEU A 163 32.41 -16.50 -4.45
N ARG A 164 33.65 -16.06 -4.61
CA ARG A 164 34.06 -14.67 -4.41
C ARG A 164 34.40 -14.06 -5.77
N PHE A 165 33.47 -13.32 -6.34
CA PHE A 165 33.57 -12.66 -7.63
C PHE A 165 33.83 -11.16 -7.44
N CYS A 166 35.03 -10.83 -6.98
CA CYS A 166 35.51 -9.46 -6.75
C CYS A 166 36.32 -8.97 -7.95
N VAL A 167 35.78 -9.18 -9.15
CA VAL A 167 36.35 -8.63 -10.39
C VAL A 167 36.14 -7.13 -10.44
N ARG A 168 37.08 -6.41 -11.06
CA ARG A 168 37.00 -4.94 -11.16
C ARG A 168 35.91 -4.52 -12.13
N GLU A 169 35.85 -5.19 -13.28
CA GLU A 169 34.91 -4.88 -14.35
C GLU A 169 34.64 -6.12 -15.22
N VAL A 170 33.38 -6.24 -15.65
CA VAL A 170 32.96 -7.12 -16.75
C VAL A 170 32.44 -6.22 -17.87
N GLY A 171 33.16 -6.18 -18.99
CA GLY A 171 32.89 -5.28 -20.12
C GLY A 171 31.57 -5.57 -20.84
N ARG A 172 31.08 -6.81 -20.76
CA ARG A 172 29.75 -7.23 -21.24
C ARG A 172 28.90 -7.79 -20.10
N GLY A 173 28.23 -8.93 -20.30
CA GLY A 173 27.33 -9.53 -19.33
C GLY A 173 28.00 -10.53 -18.40
N ALA A 174 27.34 -10.81 -17.28
CA ALA A 174 27.75 -11.81 -16.32
C ALA A 174 26.60 -12.82 -16.08
N MET A 175 26.83 -14.08 -16.39
CA MET A 175 25.78 -15.10 -16.53
C MET A 175 25.97 -16.21 -15.51
N PHE A 176 25.19 -16.15 -14.43
CA PHE A 176 25.18 -17.09 -13.29
C PHE A 176 23.92 -17.97 -13.27
N LYS A 177 23.21 -18.07 -14.40
CA LYS A 177 21.95 -18.80 -14.52
C LYS A 177 22.10 -20.26 -14.04
N GLY A 178 21.28 -20.65 -13.08
CA GLY A 178 21.23 -22.02 -12.54
C GLY A 178 22.51 -22.46 -11.82
N MET A 179 23.44 -21.56 -11.49
CA MET A 179 24.62 -21.90 -10.71
C MET A 179 24.25 -22.34 -9.29
N THR A 180 25.11 -23.12 -8.65
CA THR A 180 24.99 -23.48 -7.24
C THR A 180 26.29 -23.18 -6.50
N CYS A 181 26.23 -22.45 -5.38
CA CYS A 181 27.37 -22.25 -4.49
C CYS A 181 26.99 -22.25 -3.00
N GLY A 182 27.98 -22.35 -2.11
CA GLY A 182 27.80 -22.15 -0.67
C GLY A 182 27.42 -20.70 -0.40
N ASP A 183 28.41 -19.82 -0.33
CA ASP A 183 28.21 -18.36 -0.23
C ASP A 183 28.57 -17.67 -1.54
N ALA A 184 28.05 -16.47 -1.79
CA ALA A 184 28.33 -15.70 -3.00
C ALA A 184 28.62 -14.22 -2.71
N TYR A 185 29.82 -13.75 -3.05
CA TYR A 185 30.26 -12.36 -2.83
C TYR A 185 30.57 -11.68 -4.16
N PHE A 186 29.84 -10.62 -4.46
CA PHE A 186 29.93 -9.78 -5.66
C PHE A 186 30.17 -8.31 -5.31
N SER A 187 30.71 -8.04 -4.12
CA SER A 187 30.86 -6.67 -3.62
C SER A 187 31.78 -5.83 -4.51
N GLY A 188 31.31 -4.63 -4.88
CA GLY A 188 32.07 -3.67 -5.67
C GLY A 188 32.23 -4.00 -7.16
N VAL A 189 31.60 -5.07 -7.67
CA VAL A 189 31.71 -5.44 -9.08
C VAL A 189 31.01 -4.43 -9.98
N ARG A 190 31.61 -4.08 -11.13
CA ARG A 190 30.93 -3.36 -12.21
C ARG A 190 30.64 -4.32 -13.36
N VAL A 191 29.36 -4.44 -13.74
CA VAL A 191 28.93 -5.19 -14.93
C VAL A 191 28.32 -4.20 -15.92
N CYS A 192 28.98 -4.03 -17.06
CA CYS A 192 28.59 -3.07 -18.09
C CYS A 192 27.38 -3.54 -18.89
N GLY A 193 27.19 -4.86 -19.03
CA GLY A 193 26.03 -5.49 -19.65
C GLY A 193 25.02 -6.02 -18.62
N VAL A 194 24.25 -7.03 -19.02
CA VAL A 194 23.23 -7.66 -18.16
C VAL A 194 23.89 -8.68 -17.22
N ALA A 195 23.59 -8.58 -15.93
CA ALA A 195 23.91 -9.62 -14.95
C ALA A 195 22.69 -10.51 -14.71
N SER A 196 22.80 -11.82 -14.95
CA SER A 196 21.71 -12.78 -14.75
C SER A 196 22.07 -13.84 -13.73
N PHE A 197 21.28 -13.93 -12.67
CA PHE A 197 21.30 -14.91 -11.60
C PHE A 197 20.04 -15.81 -11.64
N ASP A 198 19.38 -15.89 -12.80
CA ASP A 198 18.12 -16.63 -12.97
C ASP A 198 18.25 -18.08 -12.47
N GLY A 199 17.44 -18.44 -11.48
CA GLY A 199 17.41 -19.79 -10.91
C GLY A 199 18.70 -20.21 -10.17
N ALA A 200 19.62 -19.29 -9.89
CA ALA A 200 20.81 -19.60 -9.10
C ALA A 200 20.42 -20.01 -7.67
N VAL A 201 21.23 -20.88 -7.05
CA VAL A 201 21.01 -21.40 -5.70
C VAL A 201 22.24 -21.13 -4.85
N ILE A 202 22.07 -20.37 -3.78
CA ILE A 202 23.11 -20.00 -2.82
C ILE A 202 22.67 -20.58 -1.47
N ASP A 203 23.40 -21.59 -1.00
CA ASP A 203 23.05 -22.34 0.21
C ASP A 203 23.32 -21.56 1.52
N GLY A 204 24.10 -20.49 1.42
CA GLY A 204 24.44 -19.57 2.51
C GLY A 204 24.00 -18.13 2.21
N GLU A 205 24.91 -17.18 2.38
CA GLU A 205 24.66 -15.74 2.22
C GLU A 205 25.11 -15.22 0.85
N ALA A 206 24.48 -14.13 0.42
CA ALA A 206 24.88 -13.41 -0.78
C ALA A 206 25.13 -11.92 -0.49
N ALA A 207 26.20 -11.36 -1.03
CA ALA A 207 26.52 -9.95 -0.89
C ALA A 207 26.81 -9.31 -2.24
N PHE A 208 26.12 -8.21 -2.54
CA PHE A 208 26.24 -7.40 -3.75
C PHE A 208 26.55 -5.94 -3.41
N ASP A 209 27.11 -5.71 -2.22
CA ASP A 209 27.32 -4.37 -1.69
C ASP A 209 28.22 -3.53 -2.59
N GLY A 210 27.80 -2.32 -2.93
CA GLY A 210 28.53 -1.43 -3.83
C GLY A 210 28.62 -1.91 -5.29
N ALA A 211 27.93 -2.99 -5.67
CA ALA A 211 27.91 -3.45 -7.06
C ALA A 211 27.22 -2.45 -7.98
N VAL A 212 27.67 -2.37 -9.23
CA VAL A 212 27.13 -1.48 -10.27
C VAL A 212 26.67 -2.32 -11.45
N PHE A 213 25.36 -2.30 -11.71
CA PHE A 213 24.73 -2.95 -12.86
C PHE A 213 24.25 -1.87 -13.84
N GLU A 214 24.99 -1.71 -14.94
CA GLU A 214 24.72 -0.67 -15.94
C GLU A 214 23.44 -0.95 -16.74
N ASP A 215 23.34 -2.15 -17.31
CA ASP A 215 22.25 -2.56 -18.23
C ASP A 215 21.19 -3.46 -17.58
N GLY A 216 21.26 -3.69 -16.27
CA GLY A 216 20.25 -4.38 -15.46
C GLY A 216 20.74 -5.65 -14.79
N ALA A 217 19.97 -6.09 -13.80
CA ALA A 217 20.23 -7.31 -13.06
C ALA A 217 18.94 -8.14 -12.91
N ASP A 218 19.06 -9.43 -13.24
CA ASP A 218 17.97 -10.39 -13.17
C ASP A 218 18.27 -11.46 -12.12
N PHE A 219 17.51 -11.43 -11.04
CA PHE A 219 17.51 -12.39 -9.94
C PHE A 219 16.20 -13.22 -9.94
N GLU A 220 15.56 -13.39 -11.10
CA GLU A 220 14.35 -14.21 -11.21
C GLU A 220 14.60 -15.62 -10.64
N LYS A 221 13.71 -16.09 -9.75
CA LYS A 221 13.77 -17.43 -9.14
C LYS A 221 15.09 -17.77 -8.43
N VAL A 222 15.93 -16.79 -8.10
CA VAL A 222 17.10 -17.04 -7.26
C VAL A 222 16.66 -17.60 -5.92
N ARG A 223 17.41 -18.56 -5.37
CA ARG A 223 17.21 -19.08 -4.02
C ARG A 223 18.44 -18.77 -3.19
N ILE A 224 18.26 -18.05 -2.10
CA ILE A 224 19.32 -17.70 -1.15
C ILE A 224 18.83 -18.12 0.22
N ALA A 225 19.48 -19.10 0.85
CA ALA A 225 19.02 -19.64 2.12
C ALA A 225 19.21 -18.63 3.28
N GLY A 226 20.28 -17.83 3.21
CA GLY A 226 20.64 -16.82 4.20
C GLY A 226 20.22 -15.40 3.82
N ARG A 227 20.99 -14.44 4.34
CA ARG A 227 20.85 -13.00 4.05
C ARG A 227 21.33 -12.69 2.63
N ALA A 228 20.67 -11.73 1.98
CA ALA A 228 21.09 -11.19 0.69
C ALA A 228 21.27 -9.67 0.79
N CYS A 229 22.50 -9.17 0.76
CA CYS A 229 22.84 -7.76 1.00
C CYS A 229 23.07 -7.01 -0.33
N PHE A 230 22.42 -5.86 -0.50
CA PHE A 230 22.52 -4.99 -1.68
C PHE A 230 22.78 -3.54 -1.27
N ASP A 231 23.53 -3.33 -0.19
CA ASP A 231 23.75 -2.01 0.35
C ASP A 231 24.68 -1.22 -0.59
N GLY A 232 24.29 0.00 -0.94
CA GLY A 232 25.00 0.84 -1.90
C GLY A 232 25.05 0.27 -3.32
N THR A 233 24.21 -0.69 -3.70
CA THR A 233 24.14 -1.20 -5.09
C THR A 233 23.51 -0.16 -6.03
N HIS A 234 24.01 -0.04 -7.26
CA HIS A 234 23.49 0.85 -8.29
C HIS A 234 22.90 0.08 -9.47
N PHE A 235 21.61 0.28 -9.75
CA PHE A 235 20.88 -0.24 -10.91
C PHE A 235 20.53 0.93 -11.85
N HIS A 236 21.29 1.10 -12.94
CA HIS A 236 21.21 2.30 -13.78
C HIS A 236 20.10 2.27 -14.85
N ARG A 237 20.25 1.54 -15.95
CA ARG A 237 19.39 1.74 -17.13
C ARG A 237 18.12 0.90 -17.13
N SER A 238 18.16 -0.26 -16.49
CA SER A 238 17.12 -1.30 -16.61
C SER A 238 16.53 -1.71 -15.27
N ARG A 239 15.37 -2.35 -15.33
CA ARG A 239 14.64 -2.90 -14.17
C ARG A 239 15.50 -3.90 -13.41
N ALA A 240 15.46 -3.81 -12.07
CA ALA A 240 15.98 -4.86 -11.18
C ALA A 240 14.86 -5.89 -10.94
N CYS A 241 15.07 -7.12 -11.42
CA CYS A 241 14.07 -8.18 -11.35
C CYS A 241 14.43 -9.19 -10.24
N PHE A 242 13.55 -9.39 -9.28
CA PHE A 242 13.63 -10.39 -8.21
C PHE A 242 12.37 -11.26 -8.18
N ASN A 243 11.69 -11.40 -9.32
CA ASN A 243 10.42 -12.10 -9.38
C ASN A 243 10.61 -13.58 -9.03
N GLY A 244 9.76 -14.12 -8.17
CA GLY A 244 9.86 -15.51 -7.73
C GLY A 244 11.12 -15.87 -6.92
N ALA A 245 11.93 -14.89 -6.52
CA ALA A 245 13.09 -15.13 -5.66
C ALA A 245 12.66 -15.68 -4.29
N ASP A 246 13.46 -16.58 -3.69
CA ASP A 246 13.25 -17.11 -2.35
C ASP A 246 14.46 -16.78 -1.47
N ILE A 247 14.29 -15.76 -0.62
CA ILE A 247 15.34 -15.26 0.28
C ILE A 247 14.98 -15.68 1.70
N GLY A 248 15.80 -16.53 2.31
CA GLY A 248 15.53 -17.08 3.63
C GLY A 248 15.78 -16.10 4.78
N GLY A 249 16.69 -15.14 4.60
CA GLY A 249 17.08 -14.12 5.59
C GLY A 249 16.67 -12.70 5.22
N ASP A 250 17.39 -11.73 5.80
CA ASP A 250 17.17 -10.30 5.58
C ASP A 250 17.60 -9.88 4.17
N LEU A 251 16.95 -8.83 3.66
CA LEU A 251 17.16 -8.28 2.32
C LEU A 251 17.31 -6.75 2.40
N PRO A 252 18.45 -6.21 2.86
CA PRO A 252 18.70 -4.78 2.91
C PRO A 252 19.19 -4.21 1.56
N PHE A 253 18.71 -3.01 1.26
CA PHE A 253 19.08 -2.16 0.13
C PHE A 253 19.45 -0.75 0.63
N ALA A 254 20.17 -0.66 1.75
CA ALA A 254 20.53 0.64 2.32
C ALA A 254 21.36 1.45 1.32
N GLU A 255 21.02 2.72 1.12
CA GLU A 255 21.69 3.62 0.15
C GLU A 255 21.72 3.14 -1.32
N ALA A 256 20.99 2.07 -1.66
CA ALA A 256 20.94 1.57 -3.03
C ALA A 256 20.24 2.57 -3.97
N HIS A 257 20.64 2.60 -5.25
CA HIS A 257 20.04 3.45 -6.27
C HIS A 257 19.36 2.61 -7.35
N PHE A 258 18.06 2.84 -7.54
CA PHE A 258 17.26 2.26 -8.62
C PHE A 258 16.75 3.37 -9.53
N ALA A 259 17.38 3.52 -10.70
CA ALA A 259 16.94 4.49 -11.70
C ALA A 259 15.74 3.99 -12.54
N ALA A 260 15.44 2.69 -12.48
CA ALA A 260 14.25 2.06 -13.09
C ALA A 260 13.39 1.33 -12.04
N GLU A 261 12.28 0.72 -12.49
CA GLU A 261 11.38 -0.05 -11.62
C GLU A 261 12.10 -1.25 -10.97
N ALA A 262 11.78 -1.57 -9.72
CA ALA A 262 12.26 -2.77 -9.03
C ALA A 262 11.07 -3.69 -8.71
N THR A 263 11.21 -5.00 -8.93
CA THR A 263 10.08 -5.91 -8.75
C THR A 263 10.44 -7.22 -8.10
N PHE A 264 9.59 -7.64 -7.18
CA PHE A 264 9.68 -8.82 -6.34
C PHE A 264 8.39 -9.65 -6.48
N ASP A 265 7.82 -9.70 -7.68
CA ASP A 265 6.51 -10.33 -7.88
C ASP A 265 6.62 -11.85 -7.66
N GLY A 266 5.81 -12.41 -6.76
CA GLY A 266 5.87 -13.81 -6.38
C GLY A 266 7.09 -14.20 -5.54
N ALA A 267 7.89 -13.22 -5.08
CA ALA A 267 9.04 -13.51 -4.23
C ALA A 267 8.62 -13.96 -2.82
N ALA A 268 9.41 -14.81 -2.20
CA ALA A 268 9.27 -15.20 -0.80
C ALA A 268 10.43 -14.60 0.01
N ILE A 269 10.09 -13.82 1.04
CA ILE A 269 11.06 -13.13 1.88
C ILE A 269 10.91 -13.64 3.32
N GLY A 270 12.02 -14.17 3.83
CA GLY A 270 12.12 -14.83 5.12
C GLY A 270 12.66 -13.95 6.25
N GLY A 271 13.13 -12.72 5.97
CA GLY A 271 13.62 -11.76 6.96
C GLY A 271 13.13 -10.33 6.70
N ASP A 272 13.79 -9.35 7.29
CA ASP A 272 13.45 -7.94 7.18
C ASP A 272 13.88 -7.33 5.84
N LEU A 273 13.08 -6.39 5.33
CA LEU A 273 13.30 -5.71 4.05
C LEU A 273 13.52 -4.22 4.29
N SER A 274 14.74 -3.75 4.09
CA SER A 274 15.13 -2.36 4.39
C SER A 274 15.51 -1.60 3.12
N PHE A 275 15.03 -0.37 3.00
CA PHE A 275 15.38 0.57 1.93
C PHE A 275 15.93 1.89 2.51
N SER A 276 16.55 1.81 3.69
CA SER A 276 17.02 2.99 4.40
C SER A 276 17.99 3.81 3.55
N GLY A 277 17.63 5.05 3.22
CA GLY A 277 18.46 5.91 2.36
C GLY A 277 18.48 5.52 0.88
N ALA A 278 17.75 4.49 0.47
CA ALA A 278 17.67 4.07 -0.94
C ALA A 278 16.99 5.14 -1.80
N ARG A 279 17.49 5.31 -3.02
CA ARG A 279 16.93 6.23 -4.02
C ARG A 279 16.17 5.44 -5.06
N LEU A 280 14.85 5.56 -5.06
CA LEU A 280 13.96 4.96 -6.05
C LEU A 280 13.41 6.05 -6.97
N GLU A 281 13.69 5.96 -8.26
CA GLU A 281 13.14 6.90 -9.26
C GLU A 281 11.80 6.44 -9.82
N ALA A 282 11.50 5.14 -9.71
CA ALA A 282 10.29 4.50 -10.18
C ALA A 282 9.54 3.74 -9.07
N GLY A 283 8.51 2.98 -9.44
CA GLY A 283 7.72 2.16 -8.52
C GLY A 283 8.46 0.90 -8.04
N VAL A 284 7.90 0.27 -7.00
CA VAL A 284 8.34 -1.04 -6.52
C VAL A 284 7.15 -2.00 -6.44
N GLY A 285 7.28 -3.17 -7.07
CA GLY A 285 6.25 -4.21 -7.09
C GLY A 285 6.57 -5.38 -6.18
N PHE A 286 5.60 -5.83 -5.38
CA PHE A 286 5.64 -7.01 -4.51
C PHE A 286 4.39 -7.88 -4.76
N ARG A 287 3.91 -7.95 -6.00
CA ARG A 287 2.62 -8.58 -6.28
C ARG A 287 2.70 -10.08 -6.06
N ARG A 288 1.76 -10.67 -5.32
CA ARG A 288 1.80 -12.10 -4.94
C ARG A 288 3.04 -12.50 -4.13
N ALA A 289 3.77 -11.55 -3.55
CA ALA A 289 4.90 -11.86 -2.68
C ALA A 289 4.44 -12.45 -1.35
N VAL A 290 5.27 -13.27 -0.72
CA VAL A 290 5.00 -13.92 0.57
C VAL A 290 6.06 -13.47 1.57
N PHE A 291 5.62 -12.82 2.65
CA PHE A 291 6.46 -12.36 3.74
C PHE A 291 6.27 -13.29 4.93
N ARG A 292 7.20 -14.25 5.11
CA ARG A 292 7.06 -15.35 6.08
C ARG A 292 7.37 -14.91 7.50
N ARG A 293 8.46 -14.16 7.70
CA ARG A 293 8.93 -13.69 9.02
C ARG A 293 9.35 -12.22 9.04
N THR A 294 9.00 -11.47 8.00
CA THR A 294 9.33 -10.05 7.87
C THR A 294 8.61 -9.22 8.93
N ALA A 295 9.37 -8.65 9.86
CA ALA A 295 8.85 -7.79 10.91
C ALA A 295 8.76 -6.34 10.44
N ARG A 296 9.65 -5.94 9.51
CA ARG A 296 9.74 -4.57 9.03
C ARG A 296 9.95 -4.48 7.51
N ILE A 297 9.21 -3.54 6.90
CA ILE A 297 9.49 -3.05 5.54
C ILE A 297 9.73 -1.55 5.61
N GLY A 298 10.92 -1.10 5.20
CA GLY A 298 11.31 0.30 5.14
C GLY A 298 12.30 0.75 6.23
N PRO A 299 12.60 2.05 6.32
CA PRO A 299 11.90 3.16 5.68
C PRO A 299 12.07 3.15 4.16
N LEU A 300 10.99 3.35 3.42
CA LEU A 300 10.95 3.32 1.96
C LEU A 300 10.48 4.68 1.43
N VAL A 301 11.26 5.32 0.57
CA VAL A 301 10.86 6.55 -0.12
C VAL A 301 10.72 6.26 -1.61
N CYS A 302 9.49 6.29 -2.12
CA CYS A 302 9.17 5.97 -3.51
C CYS A 302 8.22 7.03 -4.10
N PRO A 303 8.68 7.92 -5.00
CA PRO A 303 7.80 8.90 -5.66
C PRO A 303 6.75 8.24 -6.58
N GLY A 304 6.95 6.96 -6.91
CA GLY A 304 6.05 6.12 -7.68
C GLY A 304 5.00 5.38 -6.85
N THR A 305 4.69 4.17 -7.31
CA THR A 305 3.72 3.26 -6.68
C THR A 305 4.45 2.14 -5.97
N VAL A 306 4.04 1.83 -4.74
CA VAL A 306 4.43 0.61 -4.02
C VAL A 306 3.25 -0.37 -4.07
N ASP A 307 3.42 -1.48 -4.77
CA ASP A 307 2.32 -2.41 -5.07
C ASP A 307 2.46 -3.74 -4.34
N PHE A 308 1.66 -3.95 -3.30
CA PHE A 308 1.55 -5.20 -2.55
C PHE A 308 0.35 -6.04 -3.00
N SER A 309 -0.24 -5.80 -4.17
CA SER A 309 -1.47 -6.51 -4.56
C SER A 309 -1.28 -8.03 -4.55
N ASP A 310 -2.25 -8.75 -3.97
CA ASP A 310 -2.23 -10.20 -3.78
C ASP A 310 -1.09 -10.74 -2.89
N ALA A 311 -0.36 -9.88 -2.18
CA ALA A 311 0.70 -10.30 -1.25
C ALA A 311 0.14 -10.91 0.05
N VAL A 312 0.91 -11.79 0.67
CA VAL A 312 0.58 -12.47 1.93
C VAL A 312 1.61 -12.14 2.99
N PHE A 313 1.14 -11.68 4.16
CA PHE A 313 1.96 -11.41 5.33
C PHE A 313 1.61 -12.41 6.43
N GLU A 314 2.55 -13.29 6.77
CA GLU A 314 2.37 -14.37 7.76
C GLU A 314 2.81 -13.94 9.18
N ALA A 315 3.61 -12.88 9.28
CA ALA A 315 4.15 -12.35 10.52
C ALA A 315 3.69 -10.90 10.79
N ALA A 316 3.87 -10.44 12.02
CA ALA A 316 3.50 -9.09 12.41
C ALA A 316 4.39 -8.06 11.69
N LEU A 317 3.78 -7.11 10.97
CA LEU A 317 4.49 -6.18 10.10
C LEU A 317 4.42 -4.73 10.59
N THR A 318 5.55 -4.03 10.55
CA THR A 318 5.59 -2.56 10.47
C THR A 318 6.06 -2.12 9.09
N LEU A 319 5.18 -1.46 8.33
CA LEU A 319 5.52 -0.82 7.06
C LEU A 319 5.77 0.67 7.29
N GLU A 320 6.94 1.15 6.88
CA GLU A 320 7.32 2.57 6.95
C GLU A 320 7.59 3.07 5.53
N ALA A 321 6.64 3.81 4.95
CA ALA A 321 6.76 4.26 3.57
C ALA A 321 6.27 5.70 3.33
N ALA A 322 7.08 6.47 2.60
CA ALA A 322 6.67 7.72 1.96
C ALA A 322 6.52 7.44 0.46
N ALA A 323 5.28 7.40 -0.02
CA ALA A 323 5.01 7.09 -1.42
C ALA A 323 3.84 7.88 -1.98
N ARG A 324 3.74 7.99 -3.31
CA ARG A 324 2.58 8.61 -3.96
C ARG A 324 1.35 7.69 -3.94
N GLU A 325 1.57 6.39 -4.07
CA GLU A 325 0.51 5.39 -4.07
C GLU A 325 0.99 4.09 -3.42
N VAL A 326 0.16 3.53 -2.54
CA VAL A 326 0.37 2.23 -1.91
C VAL A 326 -0.84 1.36 -2.23
N ARG A 327 -0.64 0.28 -2.98
CA ARG A 327 -1.73 -0.64 -3.35
C ARG A 327 -1.62 -1.89 -2.50
N CYS A 328 -2.69 -2.19 -1.80
CA CYS A 328 -2.83 -3.37 -0.95
C CYS A 328 -4.07 -4.17 -1.39
N ARG A 329 -4.33 -4.24 -2.70
CA ARG A 329 -5.53 -4.90 -3.23
C ARG A 329 -5.43 -6.41 -3.04
N ARG A 330 -6.47 -7.05 -2.53
CA ARG A 330 -6.48 -8.51 -2.26
C ARG A 330 -5.28 -8.98 -1.41
N THR A 331 -4.70 -8.09 -0.61
CA THR A 331 -3.64 -8.46 0.33
C THR A 331 -4.21 -9.32 1.45
N ARG A 332 -3.43 -10.29 1.92
CA ARG A 332 -3.80 -11.11 3.08
C ARG A 332 -2.89 -10.79 4.26
N TRP A 333 -3.51 -10.33 5.34
CA TRP A 333 -2.86 -10.02 6.60
C TRP A 333 -3.20 -11.13 7.60
N ALA A 334 -2.32 -12.15 7.69
CA ALA A 334 -2.47 -13.28 8.62
C ALA A 334 -1.83 -12.99 9.99
N SER A 335 -1.46 -11.74 10.27
CA SER A 335 -0.98 -11.25 11.56
C SER A 335 -1.23 -9.74 11.67
N THR A 336 -0.90 -9.14 12.81
CA THR A 336 -1.09 -7.70 13.04
C THR A 336 -0.20 -6.87 12.14
N ALA A 337 -0.70 -5.77 11.56
CA ALA A 337 0.13 -4.87 10.76
C ALA A 337 -0.08 -3.40 11.10
N VAL A 338 1.00 -2.63 11.05
CA VAL A 338 0.98 -1.17 11.20
C VAL A 338 1.63 -0.53 9.97
N LEU A 339 0.82 0.15 9.17
CA LEU A 339 1.24 0.88 7.99
C LEU A 339 1.41 2.35 8.37
N ARG A 340 2.65 2.75 8.62
CA ARG A 340 3.05 4.14 8.88
C ARG A 340 3.39 4.80 7.55
N LEU A 341 2.44 5.58 7.04
CA LEU A 341 2.51 6.11 5.69
C LEU A 341 2.64 7.63 5.67
N ARG A 342 3.22 8.15 4.59
CA ARG A 342 3.29 9.57 4.26
C ARG A 342 2.96 9.77 2.79
N TYR A 343 2.25 10.84 2.45
CA TYR A 343 1.85 11.25 1.10
C TYR A 343 0.99 10.28 0.28
N ALA A 344 0.77 9.07 0.80
CA ALA A 344 0.26 7.94 0.02
C ALA A 344 -1.24 8.00 -0.20
N ARG A 345 -1.64 7.73 -1.45
CA ARG A 345 -2.98 7.21 -1.76
C ARG A 345 -2.99 5.70 -1.51
N VAL A 346 -3.85 5.23 -0.62
CA VAL A 346 -3.86 3.84 -0.13
C VAL A 346 -5.12 3.13 -0.60
N ASP A 347 -4.95 2.08 -1.39
CA ASP A 347 -6.04 1.23 -1.86
C ASP A 347 -6.01 -0.13 -1.14
N LEU A 348 -7.02 -0.42 -0.32
CA LEU A 348 -7.17 -1.68 0.42
C LEU A 348 -8.23 -2.60 -0.19
N SER A 349 -8.69 -2.34 -1.42
CA SER A 349 -9.81 -3.08 -2.01
C SER A 349 -9.62 -4.59 -1.95
N ASP A 350 -10.61 -5.29 -1.43
CA ASP A 350 -10.69 -6.74 -1.27
C ASP A 350 -9.58 -7.35 -0.38
N ALA A 351 -8.91 -6.54 0.45
CA ALA A 351 -7.93 -7.04 1.40
C ALA A 351 -8.59 -7.90 2.50
N VAL A 352 -7.93 -9.01 2.82
CA VAL A 352 -8.34 -9.95 3.88
C VAL A 352 -7.55 -9.64 5.13
N VAL A 353 -8.25 -9.20 6.18
CA VAL A 353 -7.68 -8.77 7.45
C VAL A 353 -8.10 -9.76 8.54
N GLU A 354 -7.23 -10.70 8.88
CA GLU A 354 -7.51 -11.72 9.91
C GLU A 354 -7.20 -11.24 11.33
N PHE A 355 -6.32 -10.24 11.43
CA PHE A 355 -5.84 -9.63 12.67
C PHE A 355 -5.82 -8.11 12.55
N PRO A 356 -5.73 -7.35 13.67
CA PRO A 356 -5.70 -5.89 13.64
C PRO A 356 -4.68 -5.30 12.65
N VAL A 357 -5.17 -4.49 11.69
CA VAL A 357 -4.37 -3.72 10.74
C VAL A 357 -4.66 -2.24 10.92
N THR A 358 -3.61 -1.47 11.17
CA THR A 358 -3.68 -0.03 11.37
C THR A 358 -3.02 0.72 10.22
N VAL A 359 -3.77 1.60 9.55
CA VAL A 359 -3.21 2.57 8.60
C VAL A 359 -3.10 3.93 9.29
N LEU A 360 -1.88 4.41 9.43
CA LEU A 360 -1.55 5.63 10.15
C LEU A 360 -0.89 6.66 9.22
N GLY A 361 -1.49 7.85 9.14
CA GLY A 361 -0.85 9.02 8.54
C GLY A 361 0.21 9.62 9.46
N ARG A 362 1.48 9.57 9.08
CA ARG A 362 2.58 10.09 9.90
C ARG A 362 2.89 11.56 9.54
N PRO A 363 2.91 12.51 10.48
CA PRO A 363 3.20 13.91 10.17
C PRO A 363 4.70 14.24 10.06
N ARG A 364 5.57 13.46 10.73
CA ARG A 364 7.03 13.68 10.73
C ARG A 364 7.73 12.80 9.67
N PRO A 365 8.76 13.31 8.98
CA PRO A 365 9.61 12.52 8.09
C PRO A 365 10.22 11.30 8.78
N PHE A 366 10.64 10.33 7.97
CA PHE A 366 11.46 9.23 8.44
C PHE A 366 12.89 9.70 8.71
N VAL A 367 13.53 9.06 9.69
CA VAL A 367 14.93 9.27 10.02
C VAL A 367 15.70 7.99 9.74
N SER A 368 16.95 8.12 9.29
CA SER A 368 17.88 7.00 9.15
C SER A 368 18.27 6.46 10.53
N PRO A 369 18.92 5.28 10.61
CA PRO A 369 19.52 4.79 11.85
C PRO A 369 20.53 5.74 12.48
N GLU A 370 21.07 6.70 11.71
CA GLU A 370 22.06 7.71 12.12
C GLU A 370 21.41 9.03 12.54
N ASP A 371 20.08 9.03 12.74
CA ASP A 371 19.26 10.19 13.09
C ASP A 371 19.21 11.31 12.02
N GLU A 372 19.61 11.00 10.78
CA GLU A 372 19.49 11.94 9.66
C GLU A 372 18.10 11.90 9.03
N VAL A 373 17.57 13.06 8.63
CA VAL A 373 16.26 13.13 7.97
C VAL A 373 16.37 12.58 6.54
N ILE A 374 15.60 11.54 6.24
CA ILE A 374 15.57 10.95 4.90
C ILE A 374 14.84 11.93 3.97
N ALA A 375 15.47 12.27 2.83
CA ALA A 375 14.89 13.15 1.83
C ALA A 375 13.70 12.48 1.13
N GLU A 376 12.60 13.23 0.94
CA GLU A 376 11.34 12.76 0.34
C GLU A 376 11.02 13.52 -0.97
N PRO A 377 11.86 13.44 -2.01
CA PRO A 377 11.72 14.28 -3.21
C PRO A 377 10.47 13.94 -4.02
N GLY A 378 9.85 14.95 -4.65
CA GLY A 378 8.70 14.77 -5.54
C GLY A 378 7.36 14.51 -4.85
N LEU A 379 7.34 14.40 -3.51
CA LEU A 379 6.14 14.18 -2.71
C LEU A 379 5.67 15.50 -2.07
N THR A 380 4.47 15.97 -2.41
CA THR A 380 4.02 17.34 -2.07
C THR A 380 2.81 17.40 -1.13
N ASP A 381 1.83 16.49 -1.25
CA ASP A 381 0.71 16.43 -0.30
C ASP A 381 1.05 15.50 0.86
N ALA A 382 1.43 16.05 2.01
CA ALA A 382 1.82 15.25 3.18
C ALA A 382 0.71 14.35 3.74
N ARG A 383 -0.55 14.51 3.31
CA ARG A 383 -1.67 13.69 3.79
C ARG A 383 -1.63 12.30 3.19
N VAL A 384 -1.90 11.31 4.03
CA VAL A 384 -2.24 9.95 3.58
C VAL A 384 -3.73 9.90 3.30
N ARG A 385 -4.10 9.42 2.11
CA ARG A 385 -5.50 9.34 1.67
C ARG A 385 -5.88 7.89 1.39
N VAL A 386 -6.84 7.35 2.13
CA VAL A 386 -7.38 6.02 1.81
C VAL A 386 -8.43 6.18 0.70
N THR A 387 -8.23 5.49 -0.42
CA THR A 387 -9.06 5.61 -1.62
C THR A 387 -10.18 4.57 -1.66
N SER A 388 -9.97 3.39 -1.07
CA SER A 388 -10.99 2.34 -1.06
C SER A 388 -10.73 1.34 0.07
N VAL A 389 -11.81 0.94 0.74
CA VAL A 389 -11.87 -0.21 1.68
C VAL A 389 -12.94 -1.22 1.25
N LYS A 390 -13.38 -1.12 -0.02
CA LYS A 390 -14.34 -2.02 -0.64
C LYS A 390 -13.94 -3.48 -0.41
N GLY A 391 -14.87 -4.34 0.00
CA GLY A 391 -14.63 -5.79 0.14
C GLY A 391 -13.80 -6.20 1.36
N VAL A 392 -13.31 -5.24 2.15
CA VAL A 392 -12.56 -5.51 3.38
C VAL A 392 -13.51 -5.84 4.53
N ASP A 393 -13.10 -6.74 5.42
CA ASP A 393 -13.72 -6.87 6.75
C ASP A 393 -13.13 -5.80 7.69
N ALA A 394 -13.93 -4.79 7.99
CA ALA A 394 -13.50 -3.64 8.77
C ALA A 394 -13.45 -3.89 10.29
N ALA A 395 -13.84 -5.08 10.78
CA ALA A 395 -13.82 -5.41 12.22
C ALA A 395 -12.44 -5.24 12.86
N TYR A 396 -11.39 -5.50 12.09
CA TYR A 396 -9.99 -5.39 12.52
C TYR A 396 -9.23 -4.24 11.85
N LEU A 397 -9.93 -3.33 11.17
CA LEU A 397 -9.31 -2.20 10.48
C LEU A 397 -9.35 -0.94 11.35
N VAL A 398 -8.18 -0.32 11.53
CA VAL A 398 -8.03 0.98 12.20
C VAL A 398 -7.45 1.98 11.21
N LEU A 399 -8.14 3.11 11.04
CA LEU A 399 -7.67 4.22 10.21
C LEU A 399 -7.41 5.43 11.12
N ALA A 400 -6.15 5.90 11.14
CA ALA A 400 -5.71 6.94 12.04
C ALA A 400 -5.01 8.08 11.29
N ASP A 401 -5.46 9.32 11.51
CA ASP A 401 -4.86 10.53 10.89
C ASP A 401 -4.80 10.49 9.35
N VAL A 402 -5.84 9.93 8.72
CA VAL A 402 -5.95 9.79 7.26
C VAL A 402 -7.07 10.65 6.64
N ASP A 403 -6.91 10.96 5.37
CA ASP A 403 -7.92 11.60 4.52
C ASP A 403 -8.81 10.53 3.86
N LEU A 404 -10.12 10.61 4.10
CA LEU A 404 -11.15 9.71 3.58
C LEU A 404 -12.08 10.42 2.57
N THR A 405 -11.74 11.64 2.12
CA THR A 405 -12.58 12.45 1.22
C THR A 405 -12.95 11.76 -0.10
N GLY A 406 -12.11 10.84 -0.57
CA GLY A 406 -12.33 10.03 -1.77
C GLY A 406 -12.43 8.52 -1.48
N CYS A 407 -12.67 8.11 -0.23
CA CYS A 407 -12.70 6.71 0.17
C CYS A 407 -14.02 6.04 -0.22
N LEU A 408 -13.94 4.88 -0.87
CA LEU A 408 -15.08 4.02 -1.16
C LEU A 408 -15.33 3.03 -0.02
N PHE A 409 -16.56 3.01 0.51
CA PHE A 409 -17.01 2.19 1.64
C PHE A 409 -18.09 1.17 1.27
N VAL A 410 -18.80 1.35 0.15
CA VAL A 410 -19.82 0.39 -0.30
C VAL A 410 -19.19 -0.98 -0.50
N GLU A 411 -19.88 -2.05 -0.08
CA GLU A 411 -19.39 -3.46 -0.04
C GLU A 411 -18.33 -3.77 1.03
N THR A 412 -18.06 -2.86 1.97
CA THR A 412 -17.26 -3.18 3.17
C THR A 412 -18.08 -4.04 4.13
N VAL A 413 -17.48 -5.10 4.68
CA VAL A 413 -18.08 -6.00 5.67
C VAL A 413 -17.78 -5.47 7.07
N HIS A 414 -18.72 -5.58 8.02
CA HIS A 414 -18.60 -5.06 9.39
C HIS A 414 -18.15 -3.59 9.46
N LEU A 415 -18.65 -2.75 8.55
CA LEU A 415 -18.29 -1.33 8.52
C LEU A 415 -18.66 -0.59 9.82
N ASP A 416 -19.59 -1.14 10.59
CA ASP A 416 -19.96 -0.65 11.91
C ASP A 416 -18.90 -0.87 13.00
N GLN A 417 -17.87 -1.69 12.73
CA GLN A 417 -16.75 -1.94 13.64
C GLN A 417 -15.45 -1.23 13.22
N LEU A 418 -15.47 -0.49 12.10
CA LEU A 418 -14.33 0.30 11.64
C LEU A 418 -13.90 1.32 12.70
N ARG A 419 -12.62 1.31 13.09
CA ARG A 419 -12.11 2.30 14.04
C ARG A 419 -11.50 3.49 13.32
N LEU A 420 -12.03 4.68 13.60
CA LEU A 420 -11.52 5.95 13.09
C LEU A 420 -10.91 6.73 14.25
N GLU A 421 -9.58 6.87 14.23
CA GLU A 421 -8.81 7.51 15.30
C GLU A 421 -8.11 8.80 14.81
N GLY A 422 -7.92 9.76 15.72
CA GLY A 422 -7.28 11.03 15.38
C GLY A 422 -8.08 11.83 14.33
N ARG A 423 -7.37 12.44 13.37
CA ARG A 423 -7.95 13.34 12.37
C ARG A 423 -8.32 12.59 11.08
N CYS A 424 -9.51 11.98 11.05
CA CYS A 424 -10.10 11.45 9.82
C CYS A 424 -10.94 12.51 9.07
N VAL A 425 -10.52 12.91 7.87
CA VAL A 425 -11.19 13.97 7.07
C VAL A 425 -12.13 13.35 6.03
N LEU A 426 -13.35 13.87 5.92
CA LEU A 426 -14.33 13.48 4.90
C LEU A 426 -14.79 14.70 4.11
N SER A 427 -15.30 14.49 2.90
CA SER A 427 -15.73 15.57 2.02
C SER A 427 -16.94 16.30 2.60
N PRO A 428 -16.97 17.65 2.62
CA PRO A 428 -18.18 18.40 2.90
C PRO A 428 -19.04 18.54 1.63
N PRO A 429 -20.35 18.82 1.73
CA PRO A 429 -21.16 19.19 0.58
C PRO A 429 -20.73 20.56 0.02
N PRO A 430 -20.83 20.79 -1.31
CA PRO A 430 -20.37 22.02 -1.96
C PRO A 430 -21.15 23.28 -1.58
N VAL A 431 -22.45 23.15 -1.26
CA VAL A 431 -23.33 24.29 -0.98
C VAL A 431 -23.81 24.23 0.47
N GLY A 432 -23.46 25.25 1.26
CA GLY A 432 -23.99 25.44 2.62
C GLY A 432 -23.31 26.58 3.39
N LEU A 433 -24.08 27.29 4.23
CA LEU A 433 -23.51 28.23 5.20
C LEU A 433 -22.46 27.52 6.07
N ARG A 434 -21.33 28.18 6.38
CA ARG A 434 -20.19 27.65 7.18
C ARG A 434 -20.60 26.93 8.48
N TRP A 435 -21.75 27.31 9.04
CA TRP A 435 -22.31 26.84 10.30
C TRP A 435 -23.11 25.53 10.19
N ILE A 436 -23.24 24.97 8.98
CA ILE A 436 -24.05 23.80 8.62
C ILE A 436 -23.23 22.78 7.80
N ARG A 437 -21.90 22.71 8.03
CA ARG A 437 -21.04 21.74 7.34
C ARG A 437 -21.21 20.37 7.97
N ARG A 438 -21.80 19.44 7.21
CA ARG A 438 -21.81 18.00 7.51
C ARG A 438 -20.68 17.29 6.77
N ARG A 439 -20.32 16.10 7.22
CA ARG A 439 -19.46 15.17 6.49
C ARG A 439 -20.30 14.30 5.53
N THR A 440 -19.77 14.01 4.35
CA THR A 440 -20.43 13.21 3.31
C THR A 440 -19.47 12.17 2.72
N LEU A 441 -20.03 11.02 2.33
CA LEU A 441 -19.31 9.93 1.66
C LEU A 441 -18.92 10.31 0.23
N ALA A 442 -17.81 9.77 -0.28
CA ALA A 442 -17.39 9.97 -1.67
C ALA A 442 -18.46 9.45 -2.65
N GLU A 443 -19.10 8.32 -2.35
CA GLU A 443 -20.15 7.76 -3.19
C GLU A 443 -21.43 8.62 -3.22
N GLU A 444 -21.71 9.42 -2.18
CA GLU A 444 -22.80 10.42 -2.24
C GLU A 444 -22.45 11.53 -3.23
N HIS A 445 -21.19 11.98 -3.25
CA HIS A 445 -20.74 12.98 -4.23
C HIS A 445 -20.92 12.47 -5.65
N HIS A 446 -20.51 11.21 -5.90
CA HIS A 446 -20.67 10.56 -7.20
C HIS A 446 -22.14 10.51 -7.64
N TRP A 447 -23.05 10.10 -6.75
CA TRP A 447 -24.49 10.07 -7.03
C TRP A 447 -25.09 11.47 -7.25
N ARG A 448 -24.64 12.48 -6.51
CA ARG A 448 -25.18 13.84 -6.65
C ARG A 448 -24.64 14.57 -7.86
N ALA A 449 -23.41 14.29 -8.27
CA ALA A 449 -22.84 14.84 -9.49
C ALA A 449 -23.67 14.46 -10.72
N THR A 450 -24.20 13.23 -10.79
CA THR A 450 -25.07 12.81 -11.91
C THR A 450 -26.42 13.50 -11.92
N ARG A 451 -26.91 13.99 -10.77
CA ARG A 451 -28.27 14.56 -10.64
C ARG A 451 -28.31 16.08 -10.58
N TYR A 452 -27.28 16.71 -10.03
CA TYR A 452 -27.24 18.15 -9.72
C TYR A 452 -26.07 18.87 -10.38
N GLY A 453 -25.03 18.15 -10.85
CA GLY A 453 -23.89 18.70 -11.58
C GLY A 453 -22.94 19.58 -10.77
N ASP A 454 -23.41 20.75 -10.35
CA ASP A 454 -22.53 21.82 -9.88
C ASP A 454 -21.97 21.58 -8.46
N GLY A 455 -20.64 21.60 -8.35
CA GLY A 455 -19.88 21.53 -7.11
C GLY A 455 -19.69 20.13 -6.50
N TRP A 456 -20.40 19.11 -7.00
CA TRP A 456 -20.26 17.73 -6.52
C TRP A 456 -19.17 16.99 -7.30
N THR A 457 -18.37 16.16 -6.62
CA THR A 457 -17.30 15.40 -7.27
C THR A 457 -17.88 14.22 -8.06
N PRO A 458 -17.66 14.12 -9.38
CA PRO A 458 -18.15 12.98 -10.17
C PRO A 458 -17.34 11.71 -9.87
N ALA A 459 -17.96 10.54 -10.16
CA ALA A 459 -17.26 9.26 -10.07
C ALA A 459 -16.06 9.23 -11.03
N PRO A 460 -14.89 8.74 -10.58
CA PRO A 460 -13.78 8.43 -11.48
C PRO A 460 -14.21 7.41 -12.55
N PRO A 461 -13.56 7.39 -13.72
CA PRO A 461 -13.81 6.36 -14.74
C PRO A 461 -13.72 4.95 -14.16
N GLY A 462 -14.73 4.12 -14.43
CA GLY A 462 -14.79 2.72 -13.94
C GLY A 462 -15.40 2.54 -12.54
N VAL A 463 -15.75 3.62 -11.83
CA VAL A 463 -16.45 3.54 -10.54
C VAL A 463 -17.96 3.68 -10.75
N GLU A 464 -18.73 2.67 -10.36
CA GLU A 464 -20.19 2.70 -10.44
C GLU A 464 -20.79 3.71 -9.44
N THR A 465 -21.78 4.47 -9.91
CA THR A 465 -22.56 5.35 -9.04
C THR A 465 -23.61 4.53 -8.28
N ARG A 466 -23.73 4.78 -6.97
CA ARG A 466 -24.60 3.99 -6.09
C ARG A 466 -25.85 4.77 -5.72
N GLU A 467 -26.99 4.08 -5.75
CA GLU A 467 -28.28 4.70 -5.41
C GLU A 467 -28.41 4.97 -3.90
N PRO A 468 -29.28 5.93 -3.49
CA PRO A 468 -29.51 6.24 -2.08
C PRO A 468 -29.93 5.03 -1.23
N ALA A 469 -30.62 4.05 -1.82
CA ALA A 469 -31.01 2.81 -1.14
C ALA A 469 -29.79 2.02 -0.62
N VAL A 470 -28.68 2.03 -1.35
CA VAL A 470 -27.42 1.37 -0.98
C VAL A 470 -26.60 2.24 -0.01
N LEU A 471 -26.65 3.56 -0.17
CA LEU A 471 -25.89 4.49 0.68
C LEU A 471 -26.47 4.63 2.10
N ALA A 472 -27.78 4.49 2.28
CA ALA A 472 -28.42 4.63 3.60
C ALA A 472 -27.89 3.61 4.64
N PRO A 473 -27.78 2.29 4.34
CA PRO A 473 -27.13 1.33 5.23
C PRO A 473 -25.66 1.66 5.54
N VAL A 474 -24.90 2.18 4.58
CA VAL A 474 -23.49 2.56 4.79
C VAL A 474 -23.38 3.71 5.80
N TYR A 475 -24.22 4.75 5.65
CA TYR A 475 -24.32 5.82 6.63
C TYR A 475 -24.69 5.32 8.03
N ARG A 476 -25.61 4.36 8.12
CA ARG A 476 -26.03 3.76 9.40
C ARG A 476 -24.89 3.00 10.08
N GLN A 477 -24.14 2.20 9.33
CA GLN A 477 -23.03 1.43 9.87
C GLN A 477 -21.92 2.35 10.36
N LEU A 478 -21.50 3.34 9.56
CA LEU A 478 -20.50 4.34 9.98
C LEU A 478 -20.95 5.19 11.15
N ARG A 479 -22.25 5.52 11.25
CA ARG A 479 -22.80 6.17 12.45
C ARG A 479 -22.55 5.31 13.68
N LYS A 480 -22.89 4.02 13.63
CA LYS A 480 -22.71 3.09 14.76
C LYS A 480 -21.23 2.99 15.15
N ALA A 481 -20.32 2.87 14.18
CA ALA A 481 -18.88 2.87 14.43
C ALA A 481 -18.42 4.12 15.20
N LEU A 482 -18.92 5.30 14.83
CA LEU A 482 -18.61 6.56 15.52
C LEU A 482 -19.25 6.66 16.91
N GLU A 483 -20.48 6.14 17.09
CA GLU A 483 -21.14 6.06 18.40
C GLU A 483 -20.35 5.16 19.36
N ASP A 484 -19.91 4.00 18.89
CA ASP A 484 -19.08 3.04 19.63
C ASP A 484 -17.71 3.65 19.99
N GLY A 485 -17.15 4.47 19.07
CA GLY A 485 -15.94 5.28 19.29
C GLY A 485 -16.14 6.54 20.16
N ARG A 486 -17.32 6.73 20.76
CA ARG A 486 -17.72 7.93 21.56
C ARG A 486 -17.60 9.26 20.81
N ASN A 487 -17.62 9.24 19.49
CA ASN A 487 -17.64 10.44 18.64
C ASN A 487 -19.09 10.84 18.32
N GLU A 488 -19.82 11.29 19.34
CA GLU A 488 -21.20 11.75 19.21
C GLU A 488 -21.40 12.89 18.17
N PRO A 489 -20.51 13.90 18.06
CA PRO A 489 -20.64 14.94 17.03
C PRO A 489 -20.58 14.38 15.61
N GLY A 490 -19.65 13.45 15.36
CA GLY A 490 -19.48 12.81 14.06
C GLY A 490 -20.69 11.96 13.71
N ALA A 491 -21.15 11.11 14.64
CA ALA A 491 -22.33 10.27 14.46
C ALA A 491 -23.58 11.06 14.03
N ALA A 492 -23.79 12.26 14.58
CA ALA A 492 -24.92 13.11 14.21
C ALA A 492 -24.90 13.53 12.71
N ASP A 493 -23.73 13.80 12.14
CA ASP A 493 -23.60 14.13 10.71
C ASP A 493 -24.00 12.94 9.83
N PHE A 494 -23.58 11.72 10.22
CA PHE A 494 -23.93 10.48 9.51
C PHE A 494 -25.39 10.10 9.67
N TYR A 495 -26.02 10.36 10.82
CA TYR A 495 -27.47 10.22 10.98
C TYR A 495 -28.24 11.13 10.03
N TYR A 496 -27.81 12.39 9.90
CA TYR A 496 -28.42 13.32 8.95
C TYR A 496 -28.27 12.81 7.51
N GLY A 497 -27.09 12.26 7.16
CA GLY A 497 -26.83 11.60 5.87
C GLY A 497 -27.77 10.43 5.60
N GLU A 498 -27.92 9.51 6.57
CA GLU A 498 -28.82 8.35 6.49
C GLU A 498 -30.26 8.79 6.18
N MET A 499 -30.81 9.73 6.96
CA MET A 499 -32.18 10.20 6.78
C MET A 499 -32.39 10.87 5.43
N GLU A 500 -31.37 11.57 4.92
CA GLU A 500 -31.46 12.17 3.60
C GLU A 500 -31.45 11.14 2.48
N MET A 501 -30.61 10.10 2.59
CA MET A 501 -30.61 9.00 1.62
C MET A 501 -31.97 8.29 1.61
N ARG A 502 -32.57 7.99 2.78
CA ARG A 502 -33.92 7.42 2.88
C ARG A 502 -35.02 8.31 2.28
N ARG A 503 -34.86 9.64 2.36
CA ARG A 503 -35.78 10.61 1.73
C ARG A 503 -35.69 10.56 0.20
N HIS A 504 -34.51 10.33 -0.35
CA HIS A 504 -34.25 10.26 -1.80
C HIS A 504 -34.37 8.86 -2.38
N ASP A 505 -34.47 7.84 -1.54
CA ASP A 505 -34.74 6.46 -1.93
C ASP A 505 -36.12 6.33 -2.59
N ALA A 506 -36.14 5.81 -3.82
CA ALA A 506 -37.35 5.61 -4.59
C ALA A 506 -38.18 4.41 -4.10
N THR A 507 -37.54 3.45 -3.44
CA THR A 507 -38.14 2.19 -2.95
C THR A 507 -38.96 2.39 -1.68
N THR A 508 -38.63 3.43 -0.89
CA THR A 508 -39.35 3.80 0.33
C THR A 508 -40.81 4.16 0.05
N SER A 509 -41.72 3.74 0.94
CA SER A 509 -43.15 4.03 0.83
C SER A 509 -43.44 5.54 0.75
N ARG A 510 -44.52 5.92 0.04
CA ARG A 510 -44.89 7.35 -0.11
C ARG A 510 -45.21 8.01 1.24
N GLY A 511 -45.81 7.26 2.18
CA GLY A 511 -46.12 7.73 3.52
C GLY A 511 -44.87 8.05 4.33
N GLU A 512 -43.91 7.13 4.35
CA GLU A 512 -42.63 7.32 5.04
C GLU A 512 -41.81 8.47 4.44
N ARG A 513 -41.76 8.58 3.11
CA ARG A 513 -41.10 9.73 2.46
C ARG A 513 -41.74 11.06 2.83
N THR A 514 -43.07 11.10 2.92
CA THR A 514 -43.80 12.30 3.35
C THR A 514 -43.47 12.65 4.80
N LEU A 515 -43.45 11.65 5.68
CA LEU A 515 -43.06 11.83 7.07
C LEU A 515 -41.61 12.34 7.21
N LEU A 516 -40.66 11.77 6.47
CA LEU A 516 -39.26 12.24 6.45
C LEU A 516 -39.15 13.67 5.92
N ARG A 517 -39.93 14.05 4.91
CA ARG A 517 -39.98 15.43 4.40
C ARG A 517 -40.49 16.41 5.47
N LEU A 518 -41.57 16.06 6.17
CA LEU A 518 -42.12 16.87 7.26
C LEU A 518 -41.12 16.98 8.43
N TYR A 519 -40.51 15.87 8.83
CA TYR A 519 -39.52 15.84 9.91
C TYR A 519 -38.27 16.69 9.58
N TRP A 520 -37.81 16.64 8.32
CA TRP A 520 -36.75 17.49 7.80
C TRP A 520 -37.12 18.98 7.81
N ALA A 521 -38.34 19.30 7.37
CA ALA A 521 -38.82 20.68 7.27
C ALA A 521 -38.98 21.32 8.65
N LEU A 522 -39.54 20.59 9.61
CA LEU A 522 -39.83 21.07 10.96
C LEU A 522 -38.58 21.21 11.83
N SER A 523 -37.64 20.23 11.77
CA SER A 523 -36.54 20.17 12.74
C SER A 523 -35.16 19.83 12.16
N GLY A 524 -35.07 19.61 10.84
CA GLY A 524 -33.85 19.11 10.22
C GLY A 524 -33.43 17.75 10.76
N TYR A 525 -34.40 16.84 10.92
CA TYR A 525 -34.24 15.53 11.55
C TYR A 525 -33.86 15.58 13.04
N GLY A 526 -34.39 16.55 13.78
CA GLY A 526 -34.12 16.69 15.22
C GLY A 526 -32.71 17.18 15.55
N LEU A 527 -31.94 17.64 14.56
CA LEU A 527 -30.56 18.11 14.74
C LEU A 527 -30.40 19.64 14.59
N ARG A 528 -31.45 20.36 14.18
CA ARG A 528 -31.37 21.81 13.91
C ARG A 528 -32.35 22.60 14.78
N ALA A 529 -31.90 22.96 15.98
CA ALA A 529 -32.69 23.73 16.95
C ALA A 529 -33.24 25.04 16.38
N VAL A 530 -32.45 25.77 15.58
CA VAL A 530 -32.87 27.04 14.96
C VAL A 530 -34.12 26.85 14.10
N ARG A 531 -34.23 25.76 13.32
CA ARG A 531 -35.42 25.51 12.48
C ARG A 531 -36.66 25.26 13.34
N ALA A 532 -36.52 24.43 14.38
CA ALA A 532 -37.62 24.13 15.29
C ALA A 532 -38.08 25.39 16.04
N LEU A 533 -37.14 26.24 16.48
CA LEU A 533 -37.45 27.53 17.12
C LEU A 533 -38.11 28.52 16.16
N THR A 534 -37.67 28.58 14.89
CA THR A 534 -38.33 29.41 13.88
C THR A 534 -39.77 28.95 13.65
N TRP A 535 -40.01 27.64 13.51
CA TRP A 535 -41.36 27.10 13.40
C TRP A 535 -42.20 27.35 14.65
N LEU A 536 -41.61 27.29 15.83
CA LEU A 536 -42.29 27.62 17.08
C LEU A 536 -42.75 29.08 17.10
N VAL A 537 -41.85 30.02 16.76
CA VAL A 537 -42.19 31.45 16.69
C VAL A 537 -43.26 31.72 15.62
N LEU A 538 -43.16 31.09 14.44
CA LEU A 538 -44.17 31.23 13.39
C LEU A 538 -45.53 30.66 13.82
N ALA A 539 -45.54 29.49 14.47
CA ALA A 539 -46.76 28.87 14.99
C ALA A 539 -47.40 29.76 16.06
N MET A 540 -46.63 30.21 17.06
CA MET A 540 -47.12 31.12 18.10
C MET A 540 -47.68 32.41 17.49
N THR A 541 -47.00 32.99 16.50
CA THR A 541 -47.47 34.19 15.81
C THR A 541 -48.80 33.92 15.09
N ALA A 542 -48.91 32.80 14.37
CA ALA A 542 -50.14 32.40 13.69
C ALA A 542 -51.29 32.15 14.68
N THR A 543 -51.02 31.51 15.82
CA THR A 543 -51.99 31.29 16.91
C THR A 543 -52.46 32.63 17.47
N VAL A 544 -51.56 33.58 17.71
CA VAL A 544 -51.90 34.94 18.17
C VAL A 544 -52.81 35.65 17.16
N PHE A 545 -52.48 35.61 15.86
CA PHE A 545 -53.32 36.20 14.82
C PHE A 545 -54.70 35.53 14.73
N ALA A 546 -54.77 34.19 14.77
CA ALA A 546 -56.03 33.46 14.77
C ALA A 546 -56.88 33.78 16.00
N MET A 547 -56.25 33.93 17.17
CA MET A 547 -56.91 34.35 18.40
C MET A 547 -57.46 35.78 18.31
N MET A 548 -56.70 36.71 17.71
CA MET A 548 -57.17 38.09 17.52
C MET A 548 -58.36 38.18 16.56
N LEU A 549 -58.33 37.42 15.46
CA LEU A 549 -59.34 37.47 14.39
C LEU A 549 -60.63 36.73 14.75
N TRP A 550 -60.51 35.58 15.43
CA TRP A 550 -61.63 34.65 15.66
C TRP A 550 -61.73 34.09 17.07
N GLY A 551 -60.63 34.04 17.84
CA GLY A 551 -60.61 33.30 19.10
C GLY A 551 -61.08 34.05 20.34
N LEU A 552 -60.82 35.35 20.42
CA LEU A 552 -61.31 36.21 21.51
C LEU A 552 -62.73 36.70 21.20
N PRO A 553 -63.66 36.68 22.17
CA PRO A 553 -65.02 37.18 21.96
C PRO A 553 -65.06 38.69 21.71
N GLN A 554 -66.19 39.18 21.20
CA GLN A 554 -66.38 40.62 20.93
C GLN A 554 -66.40 41.47 22.21
N ALA A 555 -66.94 40.91 23.29
CA ALA A 555 -66.90 41.45 24.65
C ALA A 555 -66.70 40.28 25.64
N ASP A 556 -66.05 40.52 26.78
CA ASP A 556 -65.97 39.52 27.84
C ASP A 556 -67.41 39.30 28.38
N PRO A 557 -67.94 38.06 28.39
CA PRO A 557 -69.33 37.82 28.79
C PRO A 557 -69.51 38.06 30.29
N ASP A 558 -70.21 39.14 30.64
CA ASP A 558 -70.58 39.43 32.03
C ASP A 558 -71.52 38.35 32.58
N PRO A 559 -71.27 37.83 33.81
CA PRO A 559 -72.12 36.82 34.42
C PRO A 559 -73.49 37.43 34.76
N VAL A 560 -74.55 36.92 34.12
CA VAL A 560 -75.92 37.38 34.37
C VAL A 560 -76.52 36.53 35.49
N SER A 561 -76.83 37.16 36.63
CA SER A 561 -77.44 36.49 37.77
C SER A 561 -78.95 36.70 37.76
N ALA A 562 -79.70 35.65 37.40
CA ALA A 562 -81.15 35.64 37.47
C ALA A 562 -81.57 35.08 38.83
N GLY A 563 -82.23 35.90 39.65
CA GLY A 563 -82.77 35.53 40.94
C GLY A 563 -84.27 35.32 40.88
N THR A 564 -84.77 34.19 41.39
CA THR A 564 -86.19 34.03 41.74
C THR A 564 -86.33 34.07 43.26
N THR A 565 -87.32 34.83 43.74
CA THR A 565 -87.54 35.07 45.16
C THR A 565 -88.91 34.54 45.53
N ASP A 566 -88.97 33.51 46.38
CA ASP A 566 -90.22 32.93 46.87
C ASP A 566 -90.30 33.14 48.39
N GLY A 567 -90.57 34.40 48.81
CA GLY A 567 -90.92 34.86 50.16
C GLY A 567 -89.95 34.59 51.33
N ARG A 568 -89.04 33.62 51.23
CA ARG A 568 -88.16 33.14 52.31
C ARG A 568 -86.84 32.54 51.82
N ARG A 569 -86.64 32.33 50.50
CA ARG A 569 -85.38 31.85 49.94
C ARG A 569 -85.11 32.53 48.59
N VAL A 570 -83.91 33.13 48.45
CA VAL A 570 -83.43 33.73 47.20
C VAL A 570 -82.57 32.69 46.49
N THR A 571 -83.00 32.24 45.31
CA THR A 571 -82.19 31.33 44.49
C THR A 571 -81.57 32.15 43.37
N LEU A 572 -80.27 32.48 43.49
CA LEU A 572 -79.48 33.14 42.46
C LEU A 572 -78.92 32.08 41.51
N THR A 573 -79.41 32.06 40.28
CA THR A 573 -78.79 31.27 39.22
C THR A 573 -77.94 32.19 38.35
N THR A 574 -76.63 32.12 38.53
CA THR A 574 -75.67 32.83 37.68
C THR A 574 -75.46 32.02 36.41
N ARG A 575 -75.87 32.56 35.26
CA ARG A 575 -75.60 31.97 33.94
C ARG A 575 -74.65 32.88 33.18
N LYS A 576 -73.57 32.31 32.67
CA LYS A 576 -72.61 33.01 31.81
C LYS A 576 -73.00 32.78 30.34
N PRO A 577 -73.29 33.84 29.57
CA PRO A 577 -73.67 33.68 28.17
C PRO A 577 -72.50 33.14 27.33
N THR A 578 -72.82 32.36 26.29
CA THR A 578 -71.81 31.76 25.41
C THR A 578 -71.05 32.85 24.64
N PRO A 579 -69.70 32.80 24.60
CA PRO A 579 -68.89 33.80 23.90
C PRO A 579 -69.22 33.87 22.41
N VAL A 580 -69.49 35.07 21.89
CA VAL A 580 -69.87 35.29 20.48
C VAL A 580 -68.65 35.74 19.66
N ASN A 581 -68.56 35.25 18.42
CA ASN A 581 -67.51 35.63 17.48
C ASN A 581 -67.55 37.15 17.19
N PRO A 582 -66.39 37.79 17.02
CA PRO A 582 -66.33 39.22 16.69
C PRO A 582 -66.97 39.52 15.33
N GLU A 583 -67.79 40.56 15.28
CA GLU A 583 -68.40 41.12 14.07
C GLU A 583 -67.62 42.37 13.56
N GLY A 584 -67.72 42.67 12.26
CA GLY A 584 -67.07 43.85 11.63
C GLY A 584 -65.78 43.58 10.84
N PRO A 585 -65.18 44.62 10.21
CA PRO A 585 -64.02 44.49 9.30
C PRO A 585 -62.79 43.88 9.96
N TYR A 586 -61.97 43.13 9.23
CA TYR A 586 -60.77 42.48 9.81
C TYR A 586 -59.77 43.48 10.42
N THR A 587 -59.70 44.71 9.90
CA THR A 587 -58.82 45.77 10.41
C THR A 587 -59.19 46.25 11.81
N SER A 588 -60.48 46.23 12.19
CA SER A 588 -60.91 46.62 13.54
C SER A 588 -60.66 45.52 14.58
N ARG A 589 -60.41 44.29 14.14
CA ARG A 589 -60.08 43.13 15.01
C ARG A 589 -58.60 43.06 15.35
N LEU A 590 -57.74 43.73 14.58
CA LEU A 590 -56.30 43.81 14.80
C LEU A 590 -55.93 45.00 15.72
N SER A 591 -56.33 44.93 16.99
CA SER A 591 -56.05 45.98 17.98
C SER A 591 -54.98 45.57 19.00
N SER A 592 -54.27 46.54 19.57
CA SER A 592 -53.25 46.31 20.61
C SER A 592 -53.82 45.58 21.83
N ALA A 593 -55.05 45.91 22.25
CA ALA A 593 -55.73 45.27 23.37
C ALA A 593 -56.01 43.78 23.12
N ARG A 594 -56.43 43.40 21.90
CA ARG A 594 -56.64 42.00 21.53
C ARG A 594 -55.32 41.27 21.36
N PHE A 595 -54.26 41.95 20.90
CA PHE A 595 -52.92 41.37 20.80
C PHE A 595 -52.38 40.97 22.19
N GLU A 596 -52.47 41.86 23.19
CA GLU A 596 -52.01 41.56 24.55
C GLU A 596 -52.77 40.36 25.16
N LYS A 597 -54.11 40.35 25.03
CA LYS A 597 -54.94 39.21 25.47
C LYS A 597 -54.56 37.92 24.76
N SER A 598 -54.41 37.94 23.44
CA SER A 598 -54.02 36.77 22.64
C SER A 598 -52.64 36.24 23.01
N VAL A 599 -51.64 37.12 23.17
CA VAL A 599 -50.28 36.72 23.59
C VAL A 599 -50.31 36.05 24.96
N ARG A 600 -51.09 36.59 25.91
CA ARG A 600 -51.25 35.99 27.25
C ARG A 600 -51.89 34.61 27.19
N VAL A 601 -52.92 34.42 26.36
CA VAL A 601 -53.56 33.11 26.14
C VAL A 601 -52.57 32.12 25.54
N VAL A 602 -51.84 32.51 24.48
CA VAL A 602 -50.88 31.64 23.80
C VAL A 602 -49.72 31.27 24.72
N ALA A 603 -49.06 32.24 25.35
CA ALA A 603 -47.96 31.99 26.28
C ALA A 603 -48.37 31.10 27.46
N ASN A 604 -49.56 31.35 28.04
CA ASN A 604 -50.09 30.52 29.10
C ASN A 604 -50.50 29.13 28.62
N SER A 605 -50.96 28.95 27.38
CA SER A 605 -51.32 27.63 26.86
C SER A 605 -50.10 26.73 26.57
N VAL A 606 -48.95 27.33 26.23
CA VAL A 606 -47.69 26.60 25.99
C VAL A 606 -47.09 26.10 27.31
N ILE A 607 -47.18 26.92 28.37
CA ILE A 607 -46.49 26.68 29.65
C ILE A 607 -47.43 26.09 30.71
N PHE A 608 -48.72 26.43 30.68
CA PHE A 608 -49.71 26.09 31.71
C PHE A 608 -50.97 25.43 31.12
N ARG A 609 -51.66 24.63 31.94
CA ARG A 609 -52.78 23.76 31.52
C ARG A 609 -54.10 24.50 31.19
N ALA A 610 -54.24 25.78 31.58
CA ALA A 610 -55.44 26.57 31.33
C ALA A 610 -55.14 28.08 31.24
N SER A 611 -55.61 28.74 30.18
CA SER A 611 -55.49 30.20 29.99
C SER A 611 -56.49 30.99 30.86
N GLY A 612 -57.54 30.34 31.37
CA GLY A 612 -58.55 30.95 32.25
C GLY A 612 -59.40 32.05 31.57
N GLN A 613 -59.36 32.15 30.25
CA GLN A 613 -60.09 33.14 29.45
C GLN A 613 -61.30 32.51 28.77
N ASP A 614 -62.38 33.27 28.60
CA ASP A 614 -63.53 32.82 27.81
C ASP A 614 -63.20 32.93 26.33
N LEU A 615 -63.15 31.80 25.64
CA LEU A 615 -62.84 31.71 24.22
C LEU A 615 -64.09 31.39 23.42
N THR A 616 -64.15 31.86 22.18
CA THR A 616 -65.16 31.41 21.22
C THR A 616 -64.95 29.92 20.92
N THR A 617 -65.93 29.26 20.29
CA THR A 617 -65.77 27.88 19.81
C THR A 617 -64.52 27.73 18.93
N THR A 618 -64.30 28.69 18.03
CA THR A 618 -63.10 28.73 17.17
C THR A 618 -61.83 28.96 18.00
N GLY A 619 -61.86 29.87 18.99
CA GLY A 619 -60.74 30.10 19.90
C GLY A 619 -60.37 28.87 20.71
N THR A 620 -61.35 28.09 21.13
CA THR A 620 -61.14 26.83 21.85
C THR A 620 -60.39 25.82 20.98
N TYR A 621 -60.79 25.64 19.71
CA TYR A 621 -60.07 24.76 18.78
C TYR A 621 -58.65 25.25 18.45
N VAL A 622 -58.46 26.58 18.32
CA VAL A 622 -57.14 27.19 18.11
C VAL A 622 -56.24 26.92 19.33
N GLU A 623 -56.75 27.11 20.55
CA GLU A 623 -56.00 26.81 21.79
C GLU A 623 -55.66 25.32 21.91
N MET A 624 -56.61 24.42 21.64
CA MET A 624 -56.37 22.98 21.66
C MET A 624 -55.28 22.56 20.66
N THR A 625 -55.27 23.17 19.47
CA THR A 625 -54.25 22.90 18.45
C THR A 625 -52.88 23.42 18.89
N ALA A 626 -52.81 24.64 19.43
CA ALA A 626 -51.58 25.23 19.95
C ALA A 626 -50.95 24.38 21.08
N ARG A 627 -51.77 23.85 21.98
CA ARG A 627 -51.35 22.94 23.08
C ARG A 627 -50.70 21.63 22.61
N LEU A 628 -50.91 21.22 21.37
CA LEU A 628 -50.26 20.05 20.79
C LEU A 628 -49.02 20.43 19.99
N VAL A 629 -49.14 21.45 19.13
CA VAL A 629 -48.11 21.80 18.14
C VAL A 629 -46.93 22.53 18.79
N GLU A 630 -47.20 23.52 19.65
CA GLU A 630 -46.16 24.39 20.21
C GLU A 630 -45.24 23.64 21.20
N PRO A 631 -45.75 22.80 22.14
CA PRO A 631 -44.89 21.95 22.97
C PRO A 631 -44.11 20.90 22.18
N ALA A 632 -44.68 20.35 21.11
CA ALA A 632 -43.97 19.40 20.25
C ALA A 632 -42.77 20.04 19.53
N LEU A 633 -42.94 21.27 19.02
CA LEU A 633 -41.86 22.05 18.41
C LEU A 633 -40.77 22.43 19.43
N LEU A 634 -41.18 22.82 20.64
CA LEU A 634 -40.24 23.07 21.75
C LEU A 634 -39.47 21.81 22.13
N GLY A 635 -40.14 20.65 22.21
CA GLY A 635 -39.49 19.35 22.45
C GLY A 635 -38.46 18.99 21.39
N LEU A 636 -38.78 19.21 20.11
CA LEU A 636 -37.82 19.03 19.00
C LEU A 636 -36.63 19.98 19.08
N ALA A 637 -36.85 21.23 19.51
CA ALA A 637 -35.77 22.19 19.72
C ALA A 637 -34.84 21.74 20.86
N ILE A 638 -35.39 21.28 22.00
CA ILE A 638 -34.63 20.79 23.14
C ILE A 638 -33.81 19.54 22.76
N LEU A 639 -34.40 18.59 22.02
CA LEU A 639 -33.67 17.41 21.52
C LEU A 639 -32.48 17.80 20.64
N ALA A 640 -32.67 18.76 19.74
CA ALA A 640 -31.63 19.27 18.86
C ALA A 640 -30.52 20.04 19.59
N VAL A 641 -30.85 20.73 20.69
CA VAL A 641 -29.85 21.37 21.56
C VAL A 641 -29.08 20.31 22.33
N ARG A 642 -29.76 19.31 22.90
CA ARG A 642 -29.12 18.21 23.64
C ARG A 642 -28.10 17.47 22.78
N SER A 643 -28.44 17.14 21.53
CA SER A 643 -27.52 16.49 20.59
C SER A 643 -26.32 17.37 20.22
N ARG A 644 -26.42 18.69 20.40
CA ARG A 644 -25.33 19.64 20.11
C ARG A 644 -24.48 19.98 21.34
N VAL A 645 -25.04 19.94 22.54
CA VAL A 645 -24.33 20.23 23.81
C VAL A 645 -23.53 19.01 24.28
N LYS A 646 -23.96 17.80 23.92
CA LYS A 646 -23.15 16.58 24.07
C LYS A 646 -21.90 16.52 23.16
N ARG A 647 -21.62 17.59 22.40
CA ARG A 647 -20.48 17.66 21.49
C ARG A 647 -19.15 17.85 22.19
#